data_AF-A0A941N8R7-F1
#
_entry.id   AF-A0A941N8R7-F1
#
_cell.length_a   1.000
_cell.length_b   1.000
_cell.length_c   1.000
_cell.angle_alpha   90.00
_cell.angle_beta   90.00
_cell.angle_gamma   90.00
#
_symmetry.space_group_name_H-M   'P 1'
#
loop_
_entity.id
_entity.type
_entity.pdbx_description
1 polymer ?
#
loop_
_entity_poly.entity_id
_entity_poly.type
_entity_poly.pdbx_seq_one_letter_code
_entity_poly.pdbx_strand_id
1 'polypeptide(L)'
;MRVAQPAVRPTLLYLAFAFTWALPFALPAALIAEEHPLNTAAVREMMDTQPLSEATWPVWREYYVRLHYDYEANEPVEFYDTLRDFLGEQAKQHDDSLPGIWAQDPVAWTILSTYHKRSDSADLSRAIADCRQALALGDPEGISSYGLASVLIQQLSNTLSKNSESTAPPEALVEIEKRLDEVDRQAPTARLSFYRGLVASFRGETKLALTLLRQGVLDHPHRAACATTYLAFCVRSPEVEQPLAEISAPLVAQFPDNAQILIYHVLALNRDKRFADSYAALEEARQRNPQVDRILGPEMIQNITDGRWLTPEVQQGAAHLKELKFNLAISDFEAALKQMPKNVIAARLLTRALFGRLKTTDKRQIRAQILAALQRCETLSQTFPDDPELQVAYAVALRAHGQTSDSNRALQRAQDLGADMNEFLTPKQQAEWRRGKQMDEAQSVALQVVTIAGVGFLIWVALMFLMGFGLAFGIPRTPDPQPFFQETGTQSFVWRTRFYLLILSLCLVVFYLSVPFVALGLLAITLALFGLCLAFRVLHIGILYRGWLATWWVIRGVFVGAPRDVVGLAISADQHPQFFDLVEEVADQVGTAPVEKVYLTPDVSVGVREQGVGPFGLFRRKRVLEVGMSALSALTTSEFRAVLAHEYGHFSHQDTFYSRFISQVNNSLAWSLGAMNAAAGGINHVNPFFWFYWLYLRAYGILASGFSRSREFLADRCALQVAGRDAFISSLTKIAVHGTLFDATASNNVLAQLRSNQQYINLFASFRDYLCQPESAEQHNQILDVIRSAKPSLLDSHPTYQERIALAHEFPETTRFPADEQPAQNLLTECGQLEEQLTQIFTMHIARLAAEGA
;
A
#
# COMPACT_ATOMS: atom_id res chain seq x y z
N MET A 1 -23.34 -53.88 60.18
CA MET A 1 -23.76 -55.28 59.90
C MET A 1 -25.28 -55.28 59.72
N ARG A 2 -25.77 -56.12 58.78
CA ARG A 2 -27.19 -56.38 58.48
C ARG A 2 -28.02 -56.57 59.76
N VAL A 3 -29.35 -56.35 59.78
CA VAL A 3 -30.33 -57.42 59.48
C VAL A 3 -31.79 -56.88 59.59
N ALA A 4 -32.62 -57.32 58.63
CA ALA A 4 -34.06 -57.68 58.62
C ALA A 4 -35.24 -56.73 58.97
N GLN A 5 -36.27 -56.84 58.11
CA GLN A 5 -37.72 -56.56 58.29
C GLN A 5 -38.37 -57.51 59.35
N PRO A 6 -39.71 -57.55 59.69
CA PRO A 6 -40.91 -56.97 59.03
C PRO A 6 -42.13 -56.54 59.91
N ALA A 7 -43.18 -56.06 59.21
CA ALA A 7 -44.65 -56.20 59.42
C ALA A 7 -45.40 -55.65 60.67
N VAL A 8 -46.59 -55.06 60.43
CA VAL A 8 -47.94 -55.48 60.93
C VAL A 8 -49.00 -54.37 60.65
N ARG A 9 -50.15 -54.73 60.04
CA ARG A 9 -51.49 -54.07 60.04
C ARG A 9 -52.34 -54.78 61.12
N PRO A 10 -53.45 -54.25 61.73
CA PRO A 10 -54.68 -53.83 61.01
C PRO A 10 -55.69 -52.88 61.73
N THR A 11 -56.83 -52.65 61.04
CA THR A 11 -58.26 -52.57 61.52
C THR A 11 -58.99 -51.26 61.88
N LEU A 12 -60.24 -51.25 61.37
CA LEU A 12 -61.38 -50.32 61.36
C LEU A 12 -62.34 -50.47 62.56
N LEU A 13 -63.35 -49.56 62.60
CA LEU A 13 -64.67 -49.54 63.29
C LEU A 13 -64.78 -48.52 64.46
N TYR A 14 -65.81 -47.69 64.65
CA TYR A 14 -67.27 -47.91 64.56
C TYR A 14 -68.10 -46.62 64.35
N LEU A 15 -69.29 -46.79 63.75
CA LEU A 15 -70.45 -45.90 63.61
C LEU A 15 -71.34 -45.84 64.88
N ALA A 16 -72.13 -44.76 65.02
CA ALA A 16 -73.40 -44.66 65.76
C ALA A 16 -74.05 -43.30 65.42
N PHE A 17 -75.36 -43.06 65.24
CA PHE A 17 -76.59 -43.86 65.29
C PHE A 17 -77.74 -43.02 64.67
N ALA A 18 -78.77 -43.67 64.15
CA ALA A 18 -80.01 -43.08 63.61
C ALA A 18 -81.16 -43.08 64.66
N PHE A 19 -82.15 -42.18 64.56
CA PHE A 19 -83.60 -42.48 64.37
C PHE A 19 -84.56 -41.26 64.53
N THR A 20 -85.24 -40.95 63.42
CA THR A 20 -86.61 -40.43 63.10
C THR A 20 -87.63 -39.94 64.16
N TRP A 21 -88.50 -38.97 63.78
CA TRP A 21 -89.97 -39.16 63.55
C TRP A 21 -90.70 -37.92 62.92
N ALA A 22 -91.49 -38.19 61.86
CA ALA A 22 -92.82 -37.66 61.45
C ALA A 22 -93.09 -36.24 60.84
N LEU A 23 -93.58 -36.29 59.58
CA LEU A 23 -94.34 -35.37 58.68
C LEU A 23 -95.70 -34.84 59.25
N PRO A 24 -96.52 -33.92 58.63
CA PRO A 24 -96.77 -33.73 57.16
C PRO A 24 -97.25 -32.35 56.57
N PHE A 25 -97.38 -32.32 55.22
CA PHE A 25 -98.28 -31.55 54.30
C PHE A 25 -97.87 -30.23 53.55
N ALA A 26 -97.70 -30.40 52.22
CA ALA A 26 -98.29 -29.67 51.05
C ALA A 26 -97.59 -28.47 50.33
N LEU A 27 -96.79 -28.83 49.29
CA LEU A 27 -96.61 -28.33 47.88
C LEU A 27 -96.95 -26.87 47.43
N PRO A 28 -96.36 -26.33 46.31
CA PRO A 28 -95.32 -26.89 45.41
C PRO A 28 -94.13 -25.93 45.11
N ALA A 29 -92.90 -26.45 45.07
CA ALA A 29 -91.75 -25.81 44.40
C ALA A 29 -90.85 -26.92 43.86
N ALA A 30 -90.85 -27.12 42.54
CA ALA A 30 -90.03 -28.12 41.88
C ALA A 30 -88.90 -27.43 41.10
N LEU A 31 -87.70 -28.01 41.24
CA LEU A 31 -86.41 -27.78 40.58
C LEU A 31 -85.45 -26.80 41.28
N ILE A 32 -84.89 -27.26 42.40
CA ILE A 32 -83.52 -26.91 42.83
C ILE A 32 -82.68 -28.18 42.62
N ALA A 33 -81.58 -28.02 41.87
CA ALA A 33 -80.63 -29.06 41.51
C ALA A 33 -79.79 -29.52 42.72
N GLU A 34 -79.45 -30.81 42.75
CA GLU A 34 -78.54 -31.42 43.72
C GLU A 34 -77.11 -30.84 43.62
N GLU A 35 -76.43 -30.70 44.77
CA GLU A 35 -75.03 -30.29 44.90
C GLU A 35 -74.08 -31.36 44.31
N HIS A 36 -73.77 -31.27 43.01
CA HIS A 36 -72.62 -31.95 42.41
C HIS A 36 -71.32 -31.15 42.60
N PRO A 37 -70.17 -31.80 42.85
CA PRO A 37 -68.87 -31.14 42.85
C PRO A 37 -68.54 -30.61 41.45
N LEU A 38 -68.22 -29.32 41.36
CA LEU A 38 -67.86 -28.65 40.11
C LEU A 38 -66.45 -29.08 39.71
N ASN A 39 -66.33 -29.97 38.73
CA ASN A 39 -65.07 -30.27 38.06
C ASN A 39 -65.18 -29.94 36.57
N THR A 40 -64.05 -29.82 35.87
CA THR A 40 -63.99 -29.47 34.43
C THR A 40 -64.90 -30.34 33.56
N ALA A 41 -65.07 -31.63 33.91
CA ALA A 41 -65.93 -32.56 33.17
C ALA A 41 -67.41 -32.21 33.32
N ALA A 42 -67.87 -31.90 34.55
CA ALA A 42 -69.24 -31.47 34.82
C ALA A 42 -69.56 -30.12 34.16
N VAL A 43 -68.58 -29.21 34.06
CA VAL A 43 -68.76 -27.94 33.34
C VAL A 43 -68.92 -28.19 31.85
N ARG A 44 -68.09 -29.05 31.24
CA ARG A 44 -68.22 -29.42 29.82
C ARG A 44 -69.55 -30.11 29.53
N GLU A 45 -69.98 -31.03 30.38
CA GLU A 45 -71.29 -31.69 30.25
C GLU A 45 -72.45 -30.68 30.31
N MET A 46 -72.38 -29.68 31.20
CA MET A 46 -73.35 -28.58 31.23
C MET A 46 -73.33 -27.76 29.93
N MET A 47 -72.14 -27.42 29.41
CA MET A 47 -72.01 -26.67 28.15
C MET A 47 -72.61 -27.43 26.96
N ASP A 48 -72.43 -28.76 26.91
CA ASP A 48 -72.95 -29.61 25.84
C ASP A 48 -74.48 -29.82 25.93
N THR A 49 -75.01 -29.97 27.15
CA THR A 49 -76.44 -30.25 27.38
C THR A 49 -77.33 -29.01 27.37
N GLN A 50 -76.77 -27.84 27.70
CA GLN A 50 -77.49 -26.57 27.76
C GLN A 50 -76.73 -25.50 26.96
N PRO A 51 -76.90 -25.42 25.63
CA PRO A 51 -76.20 -24.42 24.83
C PRO A 51 -76.57 -23.00 25.28
N LEU A 52 -75.58 -22.10 25.25
CA LEU A 52 -75.72 -20.73 25.75
C LEU A 52 -76.76 -19.93 24.94
N SER A 53 -77.79 -19.43 25.62
CA SER A 53 -78.91 -18.66 25.06
C SER A 53 -79.56 -17.82 26.16
N GLU A 54 -80.51 -16.96 25.79
CA GLU A 54 -81.29 -16.18 26.79
C GLU A 54 -82.03 -17.09 27.78
N ALA A 55 -82.56 -18.23 27.34
CA ALA A 55 -83.30 -19.15 28.20
C ALA A 55 -82.40 -19.94 29.17
N THR A 56 -81.16 -20.24 28.78
CA THR A 56 -80.19 -21.03 29.55
C THR A 56 -79.22 -20.19 30.37
N TRP A 57 -79.21 -18.86 30.17
CA TRP A 57 -78.36 -17.90 30.87
C TRP A 57 -78.33 -18.07 32.41
N PRO A 58 -79.45 -18.28 33.12
CA PRO A 58 -79.41 -18.42 34.58
C PRO A 58 -78.49 -19.55 35.07
N VAL A 59 -78.43 -20.68 34.34
CA VAL A 59 -77.58 -21.83 34.69
C VAL A 59 -76.11 -21.50 34.45
N TRP A 60 -75.80 -20.92 33.29
CA TRP A 60 -74.43 -20.49 32.97
C TRP A 60 -73.90 -19.43 33.94
N ARG A 61 -74.75 -18.49 34.32
CA ARG A 61 -74.46 -17.46 35.31
C ARG A 61 -74.18 -18.06 36.69
N GLU A 62 -74.97 -19.03 37.13
CA GLU A 62 -74.75 -19.72 38.41
C GLU A 62 -73.42 -20.49 38.42
N TYR A 63 -73.08 -21.19 37.34
CA TYR A 63 -71.79 -21.86 37.19
C TYR A 63 -70.63 -20.86 37.21
N TYR A 64 -70.77 -19.70 36.54
CA TYR A 64 -69.75 -18.67 36.56
C TYR A 64 -69.48 -18.14 37.97
N VAL A 65 -70.54 -17.86 38.74
CA VAL A 65 -70.42 -17.38 40.12
C VAL A 65 -69.71 -18.41 40.99
N ARG A 66 -70.15 -19.68 40.96
CA ARG A 66 -69.57 -20.76 41.77
C ARG A 66 -68.11 -21.06 41.41
N LEU A 67 -67.73 -20.93 40.15
CA LEU A 67 -66.36 -21.20 39.68
C LEU A 67 -65.40 -20.01 39.86
N HIS A 68 -65.89 -18.79 40.08
CA HIS A 68 -65.08 -17.57 40.01
C HIS A 68 -63.92 -17.54 41.04
N TYR A 69 -64.14 -18.13 42.23
CA TYR A 69 -63.15 -18.26 43.30
C TYR A 69 -62.73 -19.71 43.60
N ASP A 70 -63.13 -20.68 42.76
CA ASP A 70 -62.73 -22.07 42.90
C ASP A 70 -61.43 -22.33 42.11
N TYR A 71 -60.32 -22.26 42.83
CA TYR A 71 -58.98 -22.44 42.27
C TYR A 71 -58.53 -23.92 42.18
N GLU A 72 -59.34 -24.87 42.67
CA GLU A 72 -59.02 -26.31 42.68
C GLU A 72 -59.73 -27.09 41.56
N ALA A 73 -60.78 -26.52 40.96
CA ALA A 73 -61.63 -27.16 39.95
C ALA A 73 -60.99 -27.41 38.55
N ASN A 74 -59.70 -27.12 38.34
CA ASN A 74 -59.01 -27.15 37.04
C ASN A 74 -59.78 -26.25 36.02
N GLU A 75 -59.43 -24.96 35.96
CA GLU A 75 -60.17 -23.91 35.22
C GLU A 75 -60.59 -24.35 33.79
N PRO A 76 -61.89 -24.51 33.50
CA PRO A 76 -62.37 -24.81 32.15
C PRO A 76 -62.25 -23.54 31.27
N VAL A 77 -61.08 -23.32 30.68
CA VAL A 77 -60.81 -22.10 29.86
C VAL A 77 -61.86 -21.90 28.76
N GLU A 78 -62.28 -22.99 28.12
CA GLU A 78 -63.34 -23.02 27.09
C GLU A 78 -64.67 -22.42 27.58
N PHE A 79 -65.04 -22.64 28.84
CA PHE A 79 -66.26 -22.11 29.44
C PHE A 79 -66.24 -20.58 29.55
N TYR A 80 -65.13 -20.04 30.07
CA TYR A 80 -64.95 -18.60 30.21
C TYR A 80 -64.84 -17.88 28.87
N ASP A 81 -64.14 -18.49 27.90
CA ASP A 81 -64.02 -17.94 26.55
C ASP A 81 -65.39 -17.92 25.84
N THR A 82 -66.17 -19.01 25.95
CA THR A 82 -67.52 -19.09 25.36
C THR A 82 -68.44 -18.00 25.91
N LEU A 83 -68.48 -17.81 27.23
CA LEU A 83 -69.29 -16.76 27.87
C LEU A 83 -68.89 -15.35 27.42
N ARG A 84 -67.58 -15.10 27.39
CA ARG A 84 -67.01 -13.81 27.04
C ARG A 84 -67.28 -13.47 25.57
N ASP A 85 -67.06 -14.41 24.68
CA ASP A 85 -67.19 -14.19 23.24
C ASP A 85 -68.67 -14.05 22.86
N PHE A 86 -69.56 -14.86 23.44
CA PHE A 86 -71.00 -14.74 23.26
C PHE A 86 -71.52 -13.36 23.69
N LEU A 87 -71.21 -12.91 24.91
CA LEU A 87 -71.67 -11.60 25.38
C LEU A 87 -71.03 -10.45 24.60
N GLY A 88 -69.77 -10.61 24.16
CA GLY A 88 -69.11 -9.66 23.27
C GLY A 88 -69.81 -9.54 21.91
N GLU A 89 -70.25 -10.65 21.33
CA GLU A 89 -71.04 -10.64 20.09
C GLU A 89 -72.42 -10.02 20.28
N GLN A 90 -73.10 -10.34 21.38
CA GLN A 90 -74.39 -9.70 21.72
C GLN A 90 -74.24 -8.19 21.88
N ALA A 91 -73.21 -7.72 22.59
CA ALA A 91 -72.95 -6.30 22.74
C ALA A 91 -72.68 -5.60 21.39
N LYS A 92 -71.85 -6.20 20.52
CA LYS A 92 -71.55 -5.65 19.18
C LYS A 92 -72.78 -5.48 18.29
N GLN A 93 -73.76 -6.38 18.40
CA GLN A 93 -75.01 -6.31 17.64
C GLN A 93 -75.95 -5.21 18.16
N HIS A 94 -75.70 -4.68 19.37
CA HIS A 94 -76.57 -3.76 20.10
C HIS A 94 -75.82 -2.51 20.61
N ASP A 95 -74.98 -1.91 19.75
CA ASP A 95 -74.24 -0.66 20.03
C ASP A 95 -73.43 -0.69 21.34
N ASP A 96 -72.72 -1.81 21.53
CA ASP A 96 -71.92 -2.16 22.71
C ASP A 96 -72.70 -2.19 24.04
N SER A 97 -74.02 -2.37 23.98
CA SER A 97 -74.89 -2.56 25.15
C SER A 97 -75.48 -3.97 25.18
N LEU A 98 -75.68 -4.52 26.39
CA LEU A 98 -76.31 -5.83 26.53
C LEU A 98 -77.84 -5.71 26.37
N PRO A 99 -78.49 -6.53 25.53
CA PRO A 99 -79.94 -6.56 25.39
C PRO A 99 -80.60 -7.47 26.45
N GLY A 100 -81.92 -7.36 26.59
CA GLY A 100 -82.76 -8.33 27.31
C GLY A 100 -82.38 -8.55 28.78
N ILE A 101 -82.39 -9.81 29.22
CA ILE A 101 -82.06 -10.19 30.61
C ILE A 101 -80.62 -9.83 31.00
N TRP A 102 -79.68 -9.81 30.05
CA TRP A 102 -78.27 -9.51 30.31
C TRP A 102 -78.04 -8.05 30.68
N ALA A 103 -78.88 -7.14 30.18
CA ALA A 103 -78.85 -5.72 30.52
C ALA A 103 -79.01 -5.46 32.03
N GLN A 104 -79.72 -6.36 32.72
CA GLN A 104 -80.05 -6.23 34.14
C GLN A 104 -79.21 -7.16 35.05
N ASP A 105 -78.31 -7.98 34.49
CA ASP A 105 -77.50 -8.92 35.27
C ASP A 105 -76.07 -8.38 35.49
N PRO A 106 -75.63 -8.11 36.74
CA PRO A 106 -74.28 -7.63 37.02
C PRO A 106 -73.17 -8.60 36.58
N VAL A 107 -73.44 -9.91 36.55
CA VAL A 107 -72.44 -10.92 36.12
C VAL A 107 -72.19 -10.81 34.61
N ALA A 108 -73.23 -10.55 33.82
CA ALA A 108 -73.10 -10.38 32.37
C ALA A 108 -72.23 -9.17 32.02
N TRP A 109 -72.46 -8.03 32.67
CA TRP A 109 -71.63 -6.83 32.52
C TRP A 109 -70.18 -7.05 32.98
N THR A 110 -69.97 -7.82 34.05
CA THR A 110 -68.61 -8.18 34.49
C THR A 110 -67.89 -9.06 33.48
N ILE A 111 -68.57 -10.04 32.89
CA ILE A 111 -67.99 -10.87 31.83
C ILE A 111 -67.69 -10.03 30.57
N LEU A 112 -68.61 -9.14 30.17
CA LEU A 112 -68.39 -8.22 29.05
C LEU A 112 -67.16 -7.32 29.28
N SER A 113 -66.92 -6.87 30.51
CA SER A 113 -65.70 -6.11 30.83
C SER A 113 -64.42 -6.89 30.52
N THR A 114 -64.43 -8.22 30.69
CA THR A 114 -63.28 -9.08 30.36
C THR A 114 -63.09 -9.26 28.85
N TYR A 115 -64.17 -9.17 28.07
CA TYR A 115 -64.14 -9.12 26.60
C TYR A 115 -63.42 -7.84 26.12
N HIS A 116 -63.88 -6.68 26.58
CA HIS A 116 -63.26 -5.39 26.21
C HIS A 116 -61.81 -5.30 26.70
N LYS A 117 -61.50 -5.81 27.91
CA LYS A 117 -60.13 -5.90 28.45
C LYS A 117 -59.18 -6.75 27.59
N ARG A 118 -59.68 -7.79 26.92
CA ARG A 118 -58.86 -8.76 26.15
C ARG A 118 -58.93 -8.60 24.62
N SER A 119 -59.76 -7.69 24.11
CA SER A 119 -59.85 -7.39 22.67
C SER A 119 -58.53 -6.85 22.08
N ASP A 120 -58.33 -6.98 20.76
CA ASP A 120 -57.07 -6.63 20.06
C ASP A 120 -56.57 -5.18 20.29
N SER A 121 -57.46 -4.26 20.69
CA SER A 121 -57.10 -2.87 21.04
C SER A 121 -57.27 -2.54 22.52
N ALA A 122 -57.68 -3.51 23.36
CA ALA A 122 -57.96 -3.40 24.79
C ALA A 122 -58.56 -2.04 25.20
N ASP A 123 -59.87 -1.86 25.01
CA ASP A 123 -60.56 -0.66 25.48
C ASP A 123 -60.83 -0.73 27.00
N LEU A 124 -59.82 -0.35 27.77
CA LEU A 124 -59.92 -0.30 29.24
C LEU A 124 -60.93 0.73 29.73
N SER A 125 -61.19 1.80 28.96
CA SER A 125 -62.18 2.81 29.36
C SER A 125 -63.58 2.22 29.29
N ARG A 126 -63.86 1.43 28.24
CA ARG A 126 -65.11 0.69 28.11
C ARG A 126 -65.23 -0.40 29.17
N ALA A 127 -64.18 -1.19 29.40
CA ALA A 127 -64.20 -2.21 30.45
C ALA A 127 -64.49 -1.63 31.84
N ILE A 128 -63.97 -0.43 32.15
CA ILE A 128 -64.30 0.28 33.41
C ILE A 128 -65.78 0.70 33.44
N ALA A 129 -66.32 1.19 32.33
CA ALA A 129 -67.74 1.55 32.23
C ALA A 129 -68.64 0.32 32.46
N ASP A 130 -68.30 -0.83 31.87
CA ASP A 130 -69.04 -2.08 32.05
C ASP A 130 -68.98 -2.57 33.51
N CYS A 131 -67.80 -2.54 34.13
CA CYS A 131 -67.66 -2.89 35.55
C CYS A 131 -68.46 -1.93 36.46
N ARG A 132 -68.52 -0.64 36.14
CA ARG A 132 -69.32 0.34 36.89
C ARG A 132 -70.82 0.10 36.69
N GLN A 133 -71.24 -0.28 35.49
CA GLN A 133 -72.61 -0.68 35.21
C GLN A 133 -72.98 -1.96 35.98
N ALA A 134 -72.09 -2.96 36.02
CA ALA A 134 -72.26 -4.15 36.84
C ALA A 134 -72.49 -3.78 38.32
N LEU A 135 -71.60 -2.96 38.89
CA LEU A 135 -71.72 -2.50 40.28
C LEU A 135 -72.99 -1.70 40.57
N ALA A 136 -73.52 -0.96 39.59
CA ALA A 136 -74.79 -0.23 39.74
C ALA A 136 -76.00 -1.19 39.83
N LEU A 137 -75.90 -2.37 39.22
CA LEU A 137 -76.93 -3.43 39.25
C LEU A 137 -76.78 -4.37 40.45
N GLY A 138 -75.57 -4.52 40.98
CA GLY A 138 -75.27 -5.31 42.18
C GLY A 138 -73.88 -5.92 42.14
N ASP A 139 -73.42 -6.46 43.26
CA ASP A 139 -72.10 -7.10 43.34
C ASP A 139 -72.24 -8.51 43.91
N PRO A 140 -72.57 -9.52 43.08
CA PRO A 140 -72.74 -10.89 43.57
C PRO A 140 -71.38 -11.45 43.99
N GLU A 141 -71.25 -11.84 45.26
CA GLU A 141 -70.03 -12.43 45.84
C GLU A 141 -68.76 -11.57 45.66
N GLY A 142 -68.89 -10.25 45.44
CA GLY A 142 -67.76 -9.37 45.17
C GLY A 142 -67.20 -9.45 43.74
N ILE A 143 -67.81 -10.22 42.83
CA ILE A 143 -67.30 -10.49 41.47
C ILE A 143 -67.15 -9.20 40.64
N SER A 144 -68.10 -8.26 40.77
CA SER A 144 -68.06 -6.99 40.02
C SER A 144 -67.00 -6.06 40.59
N SER A 145 -66.82 -6.05 41.93
CA SER A 145 -65.72 -5.34 42.58
C SER A 145 -64.35 -5.92 42.19
N TYR A 146 -64.22 -7.24 42.10
CA TYR A 146 -63.02 -7.92 41.63
C TYR A 146 -62.69 -7.56 40.18
N GLY A 147 -63.70 -7.59 39.30
CA GLY A 147 -63.58 -7.18 37.90
C GLY A 147 -63.07 -5.74 37.78
N LEU A 148 -63.71 -4.79 38.49
CA LEU A 148 -63.30 -3.39 38.48
C LEU A 148 -61.88 -3.20 39.00
N ALA A 149 -61.52 -3.82 40.12
CA ALA A 149 -60.17 -3.75 40.68
C ALA A 149 -59.12 -4.26 39.68
N SER A 150 -59.39 -5.38 39.02
CA SER A 150 -58.49 -5.98 38.03
C SER A 150 -58.30 -5.09 36.79
N VAL A 151 -59.35 -4.40 36.32
CA VAL A 151 -59.27 -3.48 35.17
C VAL A 151 -58.53 -2.19 35.56
N LEU A 152 -58.83 -1.61 36.73
CA LEU A 152 -58.16 -0.41 37.25
C LEU A 152 -56.66 -0.64 37.46
N ILE A 153 -56.27 -1.81 38.00
CA ILE A 153 -54.86 -2.20 38.15
C ILE A 153 -54.17 -2.32 36.79
N GLN A 154 -54.84 -2.85 35.77
CA GLN A 154 -54.29 -2.92 34.42
C GLN A 154 -54.13 -1.53 33.80
N GLN A 155 -55.12 -0.65 33.96
CA GLN A 155 -55.06 0.73 33.48
C GLN A 155 -53.91 1.50 34.14
N LEU A 156 -53.76 1.34 35.46
CA LEU A 156 -52.68 1.96 36.22
C LEU A 156 -51.32 1.41 35.78
N SER A 157 -51.18 0.10 35.62
CA SER A 157 -49.97 -0.54 35.08
C SER A 157 -49.58 0.01 33.70
N ASN A 158 -50.55 0.12 32.79
CA ASN A 158 -50.35 0.62 31.43
C ASN A 158 -49.93 2.11 31.44
N THR A 159 -50.49 2.90 32.35
CA THR A 159 -50.19 4.34 32.49
C THR A 159 -48.77 4.54 33.03
N LEU A 160 -48.41 3.82 34.09
CA LEU A 160 -47.08 3.89 34.71
C LEU A 160 -45.99 3.31 33.80
N SER A 161 -46.31 2.31 32.97
CA SER A 161 -45.38 1.77 31.97
C SER A 161 -45.08 2.78 30.85
N LYS A 162 -46.06 3.60 30.44
CA LYS A 162 -45.88 4.62 29.39
C LYS A 162 -45.13 5.87 29.89
N ASN A 163 -45.31 6.24 31.15
CA ASN A 163 -44.72 7.43 31.76
C ASN A 163 -43.87 7.05 32.98
N SER A 164 -42.58 6.78 32.76
CA SER A 164 -41.65 6.29 33.80
C SER A 164 -41.44 7.26 34.98
N GLU A 165 -41.80 8.54 34.83
CA GLU A 165 -41.70 9.58 35.87
C GLU A 165 -43.01 9.79 36.65
N SER A 166 -44.09 9.10 36.30
CA SER A 166 -45.39 9.26 36.96
C SER A 166 -45.48 8.39 38.21
N THR A 167 -45.90 8.97 39.33
CA THR A 167 -46.37 8.21 40.50
C THR A 167 -47.83 7.78 40.30
N ALA A 168 -48.24 6.73 41.00
CA ALA A 168 -49.63 6.29 40.97
C ALA A 168 -50.54 7.34 41.64
N PRO A 169 -51.64 7.78 40.99
CA PRO A 169 -52.54 8.76 41.57
C PRO A 169 -53.20 8.17 42.84
N PRO A 170 -53.14 8.86 44.00
CA PRO A 170 -53.67 8.35 45.26
C PRO A 170 -55.14 7.95 45.19
N GLU A 171 -55.95 8.71 44.45
CA GLU A 171 -57.39 8.45 44.28
C GLU A 171 -57.68 7.10 43.60
N ALA A 172 -56.86 6.72 42.61
CA ALA A 172 -57.02 5.44 41.92
C ALA A 172 -56.65 4.26 42.83
N LEU A 173 -55.60 4.41 43.65
CA LEU A 173 -55.19 3.38 44.61
C LEU A 173 -56.24 3.19 45.72
N VAL A 174 -56.81 4.28 46.24
CA VAL A 174 -57.88 4.23 47.24
C VAL A 174 -59.12 3.52 46.68
N GLU A 175 -59.48 3.80 45.43
CA GLU A 175 -60.61 3.12 44.79
C GLU A 175 -60.32 1.62 44.57
N ILE A 176 -59.13 1.25 44.10
CA ILE A 176 -58.75 -0.17 43.94
C ILE A 176 -58.83 -0.91 45.28
N GLU A 177 -58.27 -0.34 46.35
CA GLU A 177 -58.31 -0.95 47.68
C GLU A 177 -59.73 -1.10 48.20
N LYS A 178 -60.55 -0.05 48.07
CA LYS A 178 -61.96 -0.12 48.45
C LYS A 178 -62.68 -1.28 47.76
N ARG A 179 -62.37 -1.54 46.48
CA ARG A 179 -62.94 -2.70 45.76
C ARG A 179 -62.37 -4.02 46.26
N LEU A 180 -61.07 -4.12 46.50
CA LEU A 180 -60.46 -5.34 47.05
C LEU A 180 -60.97 -5.67 48.47
N ASP A 181 -61.23 -4.65 49.30
CA ASP A 181 -61.82 -4.80 50.63
C ASP A 181 -63.29 -5.23 50.58
N GLU A 182 -64.01 -4.83 49.54
CA GLU A 182 -65.38 -5.31 49.28
C GLU A 182 -65.38 -6.79 48.91
N VAL A 183 -64.45 -7.23 48.05
CA VAL A 183 -64.27 -8.63 47.70
C VAL A 183 -63.93 -9.46 48.94
N ASP A 184 -63.00 -8.99 49.78
CA ASP A 184 -62.60 -9.68 51.01
C ASP A 184 -63.78 -9.87 51.99
N ARG A 185 -64.70 -8.91 52.03
CA ARG A 185 -65.90 -8.96 52.88
C ARG A 185 -66.96 -9.93 52.35
N GLN A 186 -67.16 -9.97 51.04
CA GLN A 186 -68.21 -10.77 50.41
C GLN A 186 -67.77 -12.19 50.07
N ALA A 187 -66.48 -12.39 49.77
CA ALA A 187 -65.87 -13.67 49.41
C ALA A 187 -64.48 -13.83 50.07
N PRO A 188 -64.41 -14.23 51.36
CA PRO A 188 -63.15 -14.43 52.08
C PRO A 188 -62.22 -15.51 51.49
N THR A 189 -62.74 -16.36 50.60
CA THR A 189 -61.98 -17.39 49.88
C THR A 189 -61.21 -16.83 48.68
N ALA A 190 -61.43 -15.56 48.29
CA ALA A 190 -60.74 -14.93 47.18
C ALA A 190 -59.24 -14.75 47.47
N ARG A 191 -58.37 -15.31 46.61
CA ARG A 191 -56.91 -15.21 46.75
C ARG A 191 -56.37 -13.88 46.20
N LEU A 192 -56.49 -12.81 46.99
CA LEU A 192 -56.19 -11.43 46.58
C LEU A 192 -54.72 -10.99 46.74
N SER A 193 -53.83 -11.85 47.26
CA SER A 193 -52.43 -11.51 47.55
C SER A 193 -51.69 -10.91 46.35
N PHE A 194 -51.94 -11.42 45.15
CA PHE A 194 -51.34 -10.91 43.91
C PHE A 194 -51.71 -9.43 43.67
N TYR A 195 -53.00 -9.09 43.70
CA TYR A 195 -53.45 -7.71 43.47
C TYR A 195 -53.04 -6.77 44.58
N ARG A 196 -53.08 -7.21 45.85
CA ARG A 196 -52.57 -6.43 46.98
C ARG A 196 -51.06 -6.19 46.85
N GLY A 197 -50.30 -7.16 46.34
CA GLY A 197 -48.88 -7.00 46.01
C GLY A 197 -48.61 -5.98 44.91
N LEU A 198 -49.47 -5.91 43.88
CA LEU A 198 -49.38 -4.87 42.85
C LEU A 198 -49.69 -3.48 43.40
N VAL A 199 -50.71 -3.36 44.26
CA VAL A 199 -51.03 -2.09 44.94
C VAL A 199 -49.86 -1.63 45.82
N ALA A 200 -49.28 -2.53 46.62
CA ALA A 200 -48.09 -2.23 47.43
C ALA A 200 -46.90 -1.78 46.55
N SER A 201 -46.72 -2.41 45.38
CA SER A 201 -45.70 -2.01 44.40
C SER A 201 -45.94 -0.59 43.88
N PHE A 202 -47.18 -0.22 43.54
CA PHE A 202 -47.53 1.14 43.09
C PHE A 202 -47.33 2.21 44.18
N ARG A 203 -47.36 1.83 45.46
CA ARG A 203 -47.06 2.71 46.61
C ARG A 203 -45.56 2.84 46.91
N GLY A 204 -44.72 2.04 46.27
CA GLY A 204 -43.29 1.96 46.60
C GLY A 204 -43.00 1.17 47.88
N GLU A 205 -43.95 0.36 48.37
CA GLU A 205 -43.78 -0.48 49.56
C GLU A 205 -43.08 -1.80 49.19
N THR A 206 -41.80 -1.71 48.81
CA THR A 206 -41.03 -2.81 48.19
C THR A 206 -41.05 -4.13 48.97
N LYS A 207 -40.84 -4.10 50.30
CA LYS A 207 -40.85 -5.32 51.13
C LYS A 207 -42.21 -6.00 51.19
N LEU A 208 -43.27 -5.19 51.31
CA LEU A 208 -44.64 -5.70 51.37
C LEU A 208 -45.04 -6.27 50.00
N ALA A 209 -44.71 -5.55 48.92
CA ALA A 209 -44.93 -6.00 47.55
C ALA A 209 -44.23 -7.33 47.25
N LEU A 210 -42.94 -7.49 47.60
CA LEU A 210 -42.21 -8.76 47.42
C LEU A 210 -42.90 -9.92 48.14
N THR A 211 -43.33 -9.69 49.38
CA THR A 211 -43.98 -10.73 50.20
C THR A 211 -45.34 -11.13 49.60
N LEU A 212 -46.18 -10.15 49.27
CA LEU A 212 -47.52 -10.38 48.73
C LEU A 212 -47.49 -10.94 47.31
N LEU A 213 -46.58 -10.48 46.44
CA LEU A 213 -46.42 -11.02 45.09
C LEU A 213 -45.90 -12.47 45.13
N ARG A 214 -44.96 -12.79 46.03
CA ARG A 214 -44.51 -14.17 46.24
C ARG A 214 -45.67 -15.05 46.68
N GLN A 215 -46.47 -14.60 47.65
CA GLN A 215 -47.68 -15.30 48.07
C GLN A 215 -48.66 -15.45 46.90
N GLY A 216 -48.81 -14.42 46.05
CA GLY A 216 -49.62 -14.47 44.84
C GLY A 216 -49.19 -15.54 43.82
N VAL A 217 -47.90 -15.86 43.73
CA VAL A 217 -47.41 -16.98 42.90
C VAL A 217 -47.81 -18.34 43.50
N LEU A 218 -47.74 -18.46 44.83
CA LEU A 218 -48.15 -19.69 45.54
C LEU A 218 -49.67 -19.90 45.51
N ASP A 219 -50.41 -18.80 45.63
CA ASP A 219 -51.88 -18.78 45.57
C ASP A 219 -52.40 -19.16 44.17
N HIS A 220 -51.62 -18.90 43.12
CA HIS A 220 -51.99 -19.13 41.71
C HIS A 220 -50.89 -19.89 40.95
N PRO A 221 -50.60 -21.16 41.27
CA PRO A 221 -49.42 -21.87 40.78
C PRO A 221 -49.42 -22.12 39.28
N HIS A 222 -50.57 -22.11 38.61
CA HIS A 222 -50.68 -22.34 37.17
C HIS A 222 -50.68 -21.04 36.35
N ARG A 223 -50.73 -19.86 37.00
CA ARG A 223 -50.80 -18.57 36.30
C ARG A 223 -49.40 -18.00 36.09
N ALA A 224 -48.88 -18.18 34.88
CA ALA A 224 -47.56 -17.65 34.51
C ALA A 224 -47.44 -16.14 34.74
N ALA A 225 -48.52 -15.36 34.53
CA ALA A 225 -48.52 -13.92 34.76
C ALA A 225 -48.12 -13.51 36.19
N CYS A 226 -48.49 -14.32 37.20
CA CYS A 226 -48.08 -14.08 38.59
C CYS A 226 -46.56 -14.25 38.75
N ALA A 227 -46.02 -15.37 38.24
CA ALA A 227 -44.60 -15.69 38.29
C ALA A 227 -43.76 -14.64 37.53
N THR A 228 -44.21 -14.25 36.35
CA THR A 228 -43.56 -13.24 35.53
C THR A 228 -43.52 -11.87 36.21
N THR A 229 -44.63 -11.45 36.82
CA THR A 229 -44.70 -10.14 37.50
C THR A 229 -43.85 -10.11 38.77
N TYR A 230 -43.85 -11.21 39.53
CA TYR A 230 -42.98 -11.37 40.69
C TYR A 230 -41.50 -11.30 40.29
N LEU A 231 -41.08 -12.04 39.26
CA LEU A 231 -39.69 -12.01 38.77
C LEU A 231 -39.28 -10.62 38.22
N ALA A 232 -40.18 -9.96 37.49
CA ALA A 232 -39.96 -8.58 37.02
C ALA A 232 -39.66 -7.63 38.19
N PHE A 233 -40.41 -7.77 39.28
CA PHE A 233 -40.22 -6.97 40.49
C PHE A 233 -38.91 -7.31 41.21
N CYS A 234 -38.59 -8.60 41.35
CA CYS A 234 -37.35 -9.07 41.97
C CYS A 234 -36.09 -8.57 41.25
N VAL A 235 -36.07 -8.64 39.91
CA VAL A 235 -34.92 -8.19 39.11
C VAL A 235 -34.67 -6.69 39.27
N ARG A 236 -35.72 -5.88 39.42
CA ARG A 236 -35.63 -4.42 39.61
C ARG A 236 -35.38 -3.99 41.06
N SER A 237 -35.70 -4.83 42.04
CA SER A 237 -35.65 -4.47 43.46
C SER A 237 -34.28 -4.75 44.08
N PRO A 238 -33.56 -3.75 44.62
CA PRO A 238 -32.27 -3.96 45.27
C PRO A 238 -32.37 -4.70 46.61
N GLU A 239 -33.56 -4.76 47.22
CA GLU A 239 -33.80 -5.36 48.54
C GLU A 239 -33.82 -6.91 48.56
N VAL A 240 -33.68 -7.56 47.41
CA VAL A 240 -33.61 -9.02 47.35
C VAL A 240 -32.19 -9.47 47.73
N GLU A 241 -32.04 -10.03 48.93
CA GLU A 241 -30.75 -10.47 49.51
C GLU A 241 -30.28 -11.84 48.99
N GLN A 242 -31.20 -12.71 48.58
CA GLN A 242 -30.87 -14.03 48.02
C GLN A 242 -30.47 -13.91 46.53
N PRO A 243 -29.57 -14.77 46.02
CA PRO A 243 -29.26 -14.82 44.59
C PRO A 243 -30.54 -14.99 43.75
N LEU A 244 -30.79 -14.07 42.82
CA LEU A 244 -32.00 -14.09 42.01
C LEU A 244 -32.07 -15.33 41.09
N ALA A 245 -30.91 -15.88 40.72
CA ALA A 245 -30.83 -17.12 39.96
C ALA A 245 -31.49 -18.31 40.70
N GLU A 246 -31.39 -18.35 42.04
CA GLU A 246 -32.00 -19.39 42.87
C GLU A 246 -33.53 -19.23 42.98
N ILE A 247 -34.02 -17.99 42.93
CA ILE A 247 -35.46 -17.67 42.94
C ILE A 247 -36.10 -17.99 41.58
N SER A 248 -35.39 -17.71 40.48
CA SER A 248 -35.93 -17.85 39.12
C SER A 248 -35.84 -19.28 38.57
N ALA A 249 -34.84 -20.08 38.95
CA ALA A 249 -34.66 -21.43 38.40
C ALA A 249 -35.87 -22.38 38.61
N PRO A 250 -36.52 -22.44 39.79
CA PRO A 250 -37.72 -23.27 39.97
C PRO A 250 -38.89 -22.83 39.07
N LEU A 251 -39.05 -21.53 38.82
CA LEU A 251 -40.11 -20.99 37.97
C LEU A 251 -39.86 -21.26 36.48
N VAL A 252 -38.59 -21.30 36.05
CA VAL A 252 -38.21 -21.76 34.71
C VAL A 252 -38.55 -23.25 34.52
N ALA A 253 -38.33 -24.08 35.54
CA ALA A 253 -38.70 -25.50 35.49
C ALA A 253 -40.22 -25.70 35.43
N GLN A 254 -40.99 -24.83 36.09
CA GLN A 254 -42.45 -24.87 36.10
C GLN A 254 -43.08 -24.34 34.80
N PHE A 255 -42.47 -23.32 34.18
CA PHE A 255 -42.95 -22.67 32.95
C PHE A 255 -41.87 -22.66 31.86
N PRO A 256 -41.47 -23.82 31.32
CA PRO A 256 -40.29 -23.96 30.46
C PRO A 256 -40.37 -23.19 29.13
N ASP A 257 -41.58 -22.91 28.65
CA ASP A 257 -41.84 -22.28 27.35
C ASP A 257 -42.18 -20.78 27.44
N ASN A 258 -42.28 -20.23 28.65
CA ASN A 258 -42.62 -18.82 28.84
C ASN A 258 -41.40 -17.91 28.63
N ALA A 259 -41.41 -17.15 27.52
CA ALA A 259 -40.33 -16.25 27.14
C ALA A 259 -39.94 -15.23 28.23
N GLN A 260 -40.92 -14.64 28.93
CA GLN A 260 -40.65 -13.60 29.91
C GLN A 260 -39.97 -14.17 31.16
N ILE A 261 -40.34 -15.37 31.60
CA ILE A 261 -39.71 -16.05 32.74
C ILE A 261 -38.26 -16.43 32.40
N LEU A 262 -38.02 -16.96 31.20
CA LEU A 262 -36.66 -17.25 30.71
C LEU A 262 -35.78 -15.99 30.67
N ILE A 263 -36.32 -14.87 30.19
CA ILE A 263 -35.62 -13.59 30.15
C ILE A 263 -35.27 -13.09 31.55
N TYR A 264 -36.22 -13.14 32.50
CA TYR A 264 -35.93 -12.72 33.87
C TYR A 264 -34.90 -13.62 34.55
N HIS A 265 -34.81 -14.90 34.19
CA HIS A 265 -33.74 -15.78 34.64
C HIS A 265 -32.37 -15.38 34.08
N VAL A 266 -32.30 -15.04 32.79
CA VAL A 266 -31.07 -14.51 32.16
C VAL A 266 -30.61 -13.22 32.84
N LEU A 267 -31.54 -12.29 33.12
CA LEU A 267 -31.26 -11.04 33.83
C LEU A 267 -30.86 -11.27 35.28
N ALA A 268 -31.47 -12.23 35.96
CA ALA A 268 -31.10 -12.64 37.32
C ALA A 268 -29.65 -13.13 37.40
N LEU A 269 -29.25 -14.02 36.49
CA LEU A 269 -27.86 -14.51 36.39
C LEU A 269 -26.88 -13.36 36.12
N ASN A 270 -27.26 -12.40 35.29
CA ASN A 270 -26.45 -11.22 34.99
C ASN A 270 -26.28 -10.32 36.22
N ARG A 271 -27.36 -10.05 36.96
CA ARG A 271 -27.32 -9.28 38.22
C ARG A 271 -26.48 -9.97 39.29
N ASP A 272 -26.54 -11.29 39.36
CA ASP A 272 -25.73 -12.10 40.28
C ASP A 272 -24.25 -12.24 39.83
N LYS A 273 -23.84 -11.52 38.76
CA LYS A 273 -22.48 -11.54 38.15
C LYS A 273 -22.04 -12.89 37.60
N ARG A 274 -23.00 -13.78 37.32
CA ARG A 274 -22.77 -15.09 36.69
C ARG A 274 -22.88 -14.97 35.17
N PHE A 275 -22.02 -14.15 34.56
CA PHE A 275 -22.16 -13.73 33.16
C PHE A 275 -22.06 -14.89 32.14
N ALA A 276 -21.19 -15.86 32.39
CA ALA A 276 -21.08 -17.05 31.53
C ALA A 276 -22.36 -17.91 31.56
N ASP A 277 -22.91 -18.12 32.75
CA ASP A 277 -24.19 -18.83 32.93
C ASP A 277 -25.35 -18.03 32.31
N SER A 278 -25.34 -16.70 32.43
CA SER A 278 -26.33 -15.80 31.80
C SER A 278 -26.33 -15.93 30.28
N TYR A 279 -25.14 -16.00 29.66
CA TYR A 279 -25.02 -16.23 28.22
C TYR A 279 -25.51 -17.63 27.80
N ALA A 280 -25.15 -18.67 28.55
CA ALA A 280 -25.64 -20.03 28.28
C ALA A 280 -27.17 -20.12 28.41
N ALA A 281 -27.75 -19.48 29.43
CA ALA A 281 -29.20 -19.41 29.62
C ALA A 281 -29.90 -18.61 28.51
N LEU A 282 -29.25 -17.58 27.95
CA LEU A 282 -29.78 -16.84 26.81
C LEU A 282 -29.85 -17.72 25.55
N GLU A 283 -28.81 -18.50 25.28
CA GLU A 283 -28.79 -19.45 24.15
C GLU A 283 -29.87 -20.53 24.31
N GLU A 284 -30.03 -21.08 25.52
CA GLU A 284 -31.09 -22.03 25.81
C GLU A 284 -32.49 -21.38 25.65
N ALA A 285 -32.66 -20.14 26.11
CA ALA A 285 -33.90 -19.40 25.95
C ALA A 285 -34.24 -19.14 24.47
N ARG A 286 -33.24 -18.83 23.63
CA ARG A 286 -33.41 -18.67 22.17
C ARG A 286 -33.90 -19.94 21.49
N GLN A 287 -33.37 -21.10 21.91
CA GLN A 287 -33.78 -22.39 21.35
C GLN A 287 -35.23 -22.73 21.71
N ARG A 288 -35.67 -22.39 22.92
CA ARG A 288 -37.04 -22.66 23.40
C ARG A 288 -38.05 -21.65 22.88
N ASN A 289 -37.69 -20.38 22.76
CA ASN A 289 -38.59 -19.33 22.28
C ASN A 289 -37.87 -18.27 21.42
N PRO A 290 -38.15 -18.19 20.11
CA PRO A 290 -37.51 -17.23 19.20
C PRO A 290 -37.78 -15.74 19.51
N GLN A 291 -38.77 -15.43 20.35
CA GLN A 291 -39.12 -14.03 20.68
C GLN A 291 -38.20 -13.40 21.73
N VAL A 292 -37.32 -14.18 22.36
CA VAL A 292 -36.44 -13.72 23.45
C VAL A 292 -35.57 -12.53 23.03
N ASP A 293 -35.01 -12.56 21.84
CA ASP A 293 -34.15 -11.48 21.32
C ASP A 293 -34.92 -10.17 21.10
N ARG A 294 -36.16 -10.28 20.61
CA ARG A 294 -37.03 -9.11 20.38
C ARG A 294 -37.39 -8.42 21.69
N ILE A 295 -37.53 -9.19 22.79
CA ILE A 295 -37.95 -8.67 24.09
C ILE A 295 -36.77 -8.08 24.88
N LEU A 296 -35.59 -8.71 24.86
CA LEU A 296 -34.39 -8.19 25.55
C LEU A 296 -33.83 -6.92 24.89
N GLY A 297 -33.95 -6.81 23.56
CA GLY A 297 -33.40 -5.71 22.79
C GLY A 297 -31.89 -5.82 22.55
N PRO A 298 -31.36 -5.11 21.54
CA PRO A 298 -29.99 -5.30 21.04
C PRO A 298 -28.91 -4.94 22.07
N GLU A 299 -29.13 -3.90 22.88
CA GLU A 299 -28.16 -3.43 23.87
C GLU A 299 -27.96 -4.44 25.01
N MET A 300 -29.04 -5.02 25.53
CA MET A 300 -28.97 -6.01 26.60
C MET A 300 -28.36 -7.33 26.11
N ILE A 301 -28.68 -7.74 24.89
CA ILE A 301 -28.05 -8.88 24.22
C ILE A 301 -26.55 -8.65 24.10
N GLN A 302 -26.13 -7.46 23.66
CA GLN A 302 -24.72 -7.11 23.57
C GLN A 302 -24.04 -7.19 24.94
N ASN A 303 -24.65 -6.63 25.99
CA ASN A 303 -24.11 -6.67 27.35
C ASN A 303 -23.94 -8.12 27.88
N ILE A 304 -24.91 -9.01 27.63
CA ILE A 304 -24.82 -10.43 28.03
C ILE A 304 -23.75 -11.15 27.19
N THR A 305 -23.71 -10.85 25.89
CA THR A 305 -22.75 -11.42 24.94
C THR A 305 -21.32 -11.02 25.27
N ASP A 306 -21.08 -9.77 25.65
CA ASP A 306 -19.77 -9.28 26.08
C ASP A 306 -19.40 -9.82 27.46
N GLY A 307 -20.39 -9.99 28.34
CA GLY A 307 -20.25 -10.60 29.66
C GLY A 307 -19.68 -12.03 29.62
N ARG A 308 -19.87 -12.79 28.52
CA ARG A 308 -19.34 -14.16 28.38
C ARG A 308 -17.81 -14.25 28.55
N TRP A 309 -17.11 -13.14 28.31
CA TRP A 309 -15.66 -13.05 28.41
C TRP A 309 -15.17 -12.70 29.83
N LEU A 310 -16.08 -12.36 30.76
CA LEU A 310 -15.77 -11.99 32.14
C LEU A 310 -15.72 -13.22 33.06
N THR A 311 -14.73 -14.10 32.85
CA THR A 311 -14.50 -15.25 33.75
C THR A 311 -14.06 -14.79 35.13
N PRO A 312 -14.17 -15.64 36.18
CA PRO A 312 -13.68 -15.31 37.52
C PRO A 312 -12.23 -14.82 37.53
N GLU A 313 -11.36 -15.43 36.72
CA GLU A 313 -9.95 -15.05 36.56
C GLU A 313 -9.81 -13.65 35.93
N VAL A 314 -10.64 -13.32 34.94
CA VAL A 314 -10.64 -11.96 34.34
C VAL A 314 -11.09 -10.91 35.36
N GLN A 315 -12.10 -11.23 36.17
CA GLN A 315 -12.59 -10.32 37.22
C GLN A 315 -11.54 -10.12 38.32
N GLN A 316 -10.89 -11.20 38.75
CA GLN A 316 -9.81 -11.15 39.74
C GLN A 316 -8.59 -10.37 39.21
N GLY A 317 -8.18 -10.65 37.97
CA GLY A 317 -7.11 -9.93 37.30
C GLY A 317 -7.40 -8.43 37.15
N ALA A 318 -8.65 -8.07 36.83
CA ALA A 318 -9.08 -6.67 36.76
C ALA A 318 -9.05 -5.97 38.13
N ALA A 319 -9.42 -6.67 39.22
CA ALA A 319 -9.28 -6.16 40.57
C ALA A 319 -7.81 -5.92 40.94
N HIS A 320 -6.93 -6.89 40.68
CA HIS A 320 -5.49 -6.73 40.88
C HIS A 320 -4.88 -5.59 40.04
N LEU A 321 -5.37 -5.39 38.81
CA LEU A 321 -4.94 -4.29 37.95
C LEU A 321 -5.33 -2.93 38.55
N LYS A 322 -6.53 -2.81 39.12
CA LYS A 322 -7.00 -1.60 39.81
C LYS A 322 -6.19 -1.29 41.08
N GLU A 323 -5.74 -2.33 41.77
CA GLU A 323 -4.85 -2.24 42.94
C GLU A 323 -3.37 -2.06 42.56
N LEU A 324 -3.04 -1.91 41.27
CA LEU A 324 -1.66 -1.79 40.74
C LEU A 324 -0.77 -3.01 41.03
N LYS A 325 -1.36 -4.17 41.33
CA LYS A 325 -0.66 -5.45 41.55
C LYS A 325 -0.40 -6.16 40.21
N PHE A 326 0.42 -5.56 39.36
CA PHE A 326 0.58 -5.97 37.96
C PHE A 326 1.04 -7.43 37.75
N ASN A 327 1.89 -7.98 38.60
CA ASN A 327 2.35 -9.37 38.44
C ASN A 327 1.22 -10.39 38.71
N LEU A 328 0.35 -10.12 39.70
CA LEU A 328 -0.81 -10.96 39.97
C LEU A 328 -1.83 -10.82 38.85
N ALA A 329 -2.11 -9.60 38.40
CA ALA A 329 -2.99 -9.35 37.26
C ALA A 329 -2.54 -10.06 35.98
N ILE A 330 -1.24 -10.02 35.65
CA ILE A 330 -0.67 -10.75 34.51
C ILE A 330 -0.93 -12.25 34.64
N SER A 331 -0.66 -12.83 35.82
CA SER A 331 -0.88 -14.26 36.09
C SER A 331 -2.34 -14.67 35.90
N ASP A 332 -3.29 -13.85 36.40
CA ASP A 332 -4.71 -14.15 36.29
C ASP A 332 -5.21 -14.05 34.83
N PHE A 333 -4.75 -13.05 34.07
CA PHE A 333 -5.11 -12.94 32.64
C PHE A 333 -4.47 -14.04 31.79
N GLU A 334 -3.26 -14.48 32.11
CA GLU A 334 -2.63 -15.64 31.45
C GLU A 334 -3.39 -16.94 31.77
N ALA A 335 -3.86 -17.11 33.02
CA ALA A 335 -4.72 -18.23 33.40
C ALA A 335 -6.07 -18.19 32.64
N ALA A 336 -6.68 -17.01 32.53
CA ALA A 336 -7.90 -16.81 31.75
C ALA A 336 -7.71 -17.15 30.26
N LEU A 337 -6.60 -16.71 29.64
CA LEU A 337 -6.27 -17.04 28.25
C LEU A 337 -5.92 -18.52 28.06
N LYS A 338 -5.37 -19.19 29.07
CA LYS A 338 -5.12 -20.64 29.02
C LYS A 338 -6.43 -21.44 29.00
N GLN A 339 -7.42 -21.02 29.80
CA GLN A 339 -8.75 -21.63 29.80
C GLN A 339 -9.54 -21.28 28.54
N MET A 340 -9.48 -20.00 28.11
CA MET A 340 -10.18 -19.47 26.95
C MET A 340 -9.23 -18.68 26.03
N PRO A 341 -8.53 -19.35 25.09
CA PRO A 341 -7.52 -18.72 24.23
C PRO A 341 -8.03 -17.56 23.36
N LYS A 342 -9.34 -17.53 23.07
CA LYS A 342 -9.98 -16.48 22.27
C LYS A 342 -10.58 -15.34 23.10
N ASN A 343 -10.26 -15.24 24.39
CA ASN A 343 -10.77 -14.18 25.25
C ASN A 343 -10.07 -12.83 24.96
N VAL A 344 -10.71 -12.01 24.12
CA VAL A 344 -10.19 -10.70 23.69
C VAL A 344 -10.05 -9.73 24.87
N ILE A 345 -10.96 -9.77 25.85
CA ILE A 345 -10.92 -8.88 27.02
C ILE A 345 -9.69 -9.20 27.88
N ALA A 346 -9.44 -10.49 28.16
CA ALA A 346 -8.26 -10.93 28.88
C ALA A 346 -6.97 -10.52 28.15
N ALA A 347 -6.92 -10.66 26.82
CA ALA A 347 -5.78 -10.23 26.00
C ALA A 347 -5.52 -8.72 26.10
N ARG A 348 -6.56 -7.88 25.93
CA ARG A 348 -6.43 -6.42 26.04
C ARG A 348 -5.98 -6.00 27.44
N LEU A 349 -6.61 -6.55 28.49
CA LEU A 349 -6.23 -6.25 29.88
C LEU A 349 -4.81 -6.74 30.23
N LEU A 350 -4.37 -7.87 29.67
CA LEU A 350 -3.00 -8.36 29.79
C LEU A 350 -2.00 -7.35 29.20
N THR A 351 -2.25 -6.79 28.02
CA THR A 351 -1.35 -5.75 27.45
C THR A 351 -1.28 -4.52 28.35
N ARG A 352 -2.41 -4.06 28.90
CA ARG A 352 -2.45 -2.94 29.86
C ARG A 352 -1.66 -3.26 31.14
N ALA A 353 -1.76 -4.48 31.66
CA ALA A 353 -0.99 -4.92 32.83
C ALA A 353 0.52 -4.98 32.55
N LEU A 354 0.92 -5.46 31.35
CA LEU A 354 2.32 -5.49 30.90
C LEU A 354 2.91 -4.08 30.82
N PHE A 355 2.21 -3.12 30.18
CA PHE A 355 2.67 -1.74 30.10
C PHE A 355 2.62 -1.01 31.45
N GLY A 356 1.63 -1.33 32.31
CA GLY A 356 1.57 -0.84 33.69
C GLY A 356 2.81 -1.25 34.49
N ARG A 357 3.20 -2.52 34.41
CA ARG A 357 4.42 -3.04 35.05
C ARG A 357 5.68 -2.30 34.58
N LEU A 358 5.80 -2.02 33.27
CA LEU A 358 6.96 -1.31 32.72
C LEU A 358 7.17 0.07 33.35
N LYS A 359 6.08 0.79 33.68
CA LYS A 359 6.17 2.11 34.36
C LYS A 359 6.77 2.02 35.77
N THR A 360 6.62 0.87 36.43
CA THR A 360 7.10 0.63 37.80
C THR A 360 8.42 -0.16 37.86
N THR A 361 8.97 -0.57 36.71
CA THR A 361 10.16 -1.43 36.64
C THR A 361 11.45 -0.62 36.81
N ASP A 362 12.42 -1.16 37.57
CA ASP A 362 13.76 -0.56 37.70
C ASP A 362 14.48 -0.46 36.34
N LYS A 363 15.19 0.66 36.11
CA LYS A 363 15.98 0.94 34.91
C LYS A 363 16.97 -0.18 34.57
N ARG A 364 17.48 -0.92 35.57
CA ARG A 364 18.38 -2.05 35.34
C ARG A 364 17.72 -3.26 34.66
N GLN A 365 16.41 -3.46 34.87
CA GLN A 365 15.66 -4.61 34.34
C GLN A 365 14.72 -4.24 33.19
N ILE A 366 14.53 -2.94 32.92
CA ILE A 366 13.53 -2.45 31.98
C ILE A 366 13.71 -3.00 30.55
N ARG A 367 14.96 -3.18 30.07
CA ARG A 367 15.22 -3.74 28.74
C ARG A 367 14.72 -5.17 28.59
N ALA A 368 14.97 -6.03 29.58
CA ALA A 368 14.50 -7.40 29.58
C ALA A 368 12.97 -7.46 29.66
N GLN A 369 12.35 -6.56 30.44
CA GLN A 369 10.89 -6.47 30.54
C GLN A 369 10.24 -5.92 29.27
N ILE A 370 10.87 -5.00 28.54
CA ILE A 370 10.41 -4.51 27.24
C ILE A 370 10.42 -5.65 26.21
N LEU A 371 11.52 -6.42 26.13
CA LEU A 371 11.59 -7.57 25.23
C LEU A 371 10.53 -8.63 25.60
N ALA A 372 10.35 -8.89 26.89
CA ALA A 372 9.32 -9.80 27.36
C ALA A 372 7.93 -9.31 26.92
N ALA A 373 7.58 -8.04 27.16
CA ALA A 373 6.31 -7.46 26.75
C ALA A 373 6.10 -7.49 25.23
N LEU A 374 7.15 -7.21 24.44
CA LEU A 374 7.12 -7.28 22.98
C LEU A 374 6.73 -8.67 22.49
N GLN A 375 7.38 -9.72 22.99
CA GLN A 375 7.07 -11.10 22.61
C GLN A 375 5.61 -11.46 22.93
N ARG A 376 5.08 -11.03 24.10
CA ARG A 376 3.68 -11.29 24.44
C ARG A 376 2.73 -10.51 23.52
N CYS A 377 3.01 -9.24 23.27
CA CYS A 377 2.17 -8.42 22.38
C CYS A 377 2.21 -8.94 20.94
N GLU A 378 3.34 -9.46 20.47
CA GLU A 378 3.46 -10.11 19.16
C GLU A 378 2.54 -11.33 19.07
N THR A 379 2.63 -12.27 20.03
CA THR A 379 1.75 -13.45 20.06
C THR A 379 0.27 -13.06 20.12
N LEU A 380 -0.08 -12.06 20.92
CA LEU A 380 -1.46 -11.57 21.02
C LEU A 380 -1.93 -10.92 19.70
N SER A 381 -1.08 -10.12 19.05
CA SER A 381 -1.40 -9.49 17.76
C SER A 381 -1.60 -10.50 16.63
N GLN A 382 -0.91 -11.65 16.69
CA GLN A 382 -1.08 -12.75 15.73
C GLN A 382 -2.33 -13.58 16.03
N THR A 383 -2.65 -13.77 17.32
CA THR A 383 -3.87 -14.48 17.76
C THR A 383 -5.13 -13.68 17.47
N PHE A 384 -5.05 -12.35 17.54
CA PHE A 384 -6.14 -11.40 17.32
C PHE A 384 -5.78 -10.38 16.22
N PRO A 385 -5.72 -10.81 14.95
CA PRO A 385 -5.26 -9.98 13.85
C PRO A 385 -6.18 -8.81 13.51
N ASP A 386 -7.46 -8.90 13.89
CA ASP A 386 -8.52 -7.93 13.59
C ASP A 386 -8.81 -6.99 14.78
N ASP A 387 -8.08 -7.14 15.90
CA ASP A 387 -8.30 -6.32 17.09
C ASP A 387 -7.46 -5.03 17.05
N PRO A 388 -8.07 -3.84 16.92
CA PRO A 388 -7.34 -2.58 16.80
C PRO A 388 -6.45 -2.26 18.01
N GLU A 389 -6.94 -2.50 19.23
CA GLU A 389 -6.23 -2.16 20.47
C GLU A 389 -4.98 -3.02 20.66
N LEU A 390 -5.05 -4.31 20.35
CA LEU A 390 -3.90 -5.22 20.41
C LEU A 390 -2.84 -4.89 19.35
N GLN A 391 -3.24 -4.42 18.17
CA GLN A 391 -2.30 -3.93 17.16
C GLN A 391 -1.59 -2.65 17.62
N VAL A 392 -2.29 -1.72 18.28
CA VAL A 392 -1.64 -0.54 18.89
C VAL A 392 -0.69 -0.95 20.02
N ALA A 393 -1.09 -1.87 20.89
CA ALA A 393 -0.24 -2.40 21.96
C ALA A 393 1.06 -3.01 21.40
N TYR A 394 0.97 -3.83 20.35
CA TYR A 394 2.15 -4.37 19.67
C TYR A 394 3.03 -3.27 19.08
N ALA A 395 2.43 -2.26 18.43
CA ALA A 395 3.16 -1.15 17.86
C ALA A 395 3.90 -0.31 18.93
N VAL A 396 3.29 -0.10 20.11
CA VAL A 396 3.91 0.58 21.24
C VAL A 396 5.07 -0.25 21.81
N ALA A 397 4.93 -1.58 21.88
CA ALA A 397 6.02 -2.46 22.30
C ALA A 397 7.22 -2.44 21.34
N LEU A 398 6.96 -2.48 20.02
CA LEU A 398 7.98 -2.37 18.97
C LEU A 398 8.76 -1.05 19.11
N ARG A 399 8.04 0.05 19.38
CA ARG A 399 8.64 1.36 19.61
C ARG A 399 9.51 1.39 20.85
N ALA A 400 9.02 0.83 21.97
CA ALA A 400 9.78 0.76 23.22
C ALA A 400 11.07 -0.05 23.07
N HIS A 401 11.09 -1.05 22.18
CA HIS A 401 12.26 -1.85 21.84
C HIS A 401 13.20 -1.16 20.83
N GLY A 402 12.74 -0.13 20.11
CA GLY A 402 13.53 0.64 19.12
C GLY A 402 13.25 0.30 17.65
N GLN A 403 12.28 -0.59 17.37
CA GLN A 403 11.88 -0.97 16.00
C GLN A 403 10.85 0.03 15.45
N THR A 404 11.34 1.17 14.98
CA THR A 404 10.50 2.31 14.59
C THR A 404 9.67 2.07 13.33
N SER A 405 10.25 1.46 12.29
CA SER A 405 9.53 1.21 11.02
C SER A 405 8.42 0.17 11.20
N ASP A 406 8.70 -0.91 11.92
CA ASP A 406 7.73 -1.97 12.20
C ASP A 406 6.58 -1.43 13.06
N SER A 407 6.90 -0.57 14.04
CA SER A 407 5.92 0.15 14.85
C SER A 407 4.99 1.01 14.00
N ASN A 408 5.54 1.80 13.05
CA ASN A 408 4.72 2.63 12.16
C ASN A 408 3.75 1.78 11.32
N ARG A 409 4.19 0.63 10.81
CA ARG A 409 3.34 -0.29 10.03
C ARG A 409 2.23 -0.91 10.87
N ALA A 410 2.54 -1.32 12.11
CA ALA A 410 1.55 -1.85 13.04
C ALA A 410 0.52 -0.78 13.45
N LEU A 411 0.93 0.49 13.65
CA LEU A 411 0.01 1.61 13.89
C LEU A 411 -0.88 1.92 12.69
N GLN A 412 -0.35 1.85 11.47
CA GLN A 412 -1.15 2.03 10.25
C GLN A 412 -2.22 0.94 10.16
N ARG A 413 -1.85 -0.33 10.40
CA ARG A 413 -2.81 -1.45 10.42
C ARG A 413 -3.89 -1.25 11.49
N ALA A 414 -3.53 -0.77 12.68
CA ALA A 414 -4.51 -0.46 13.71
C ALA A 414 -5.48 0.65 13.28
N GLN A 415 -4.98 1.69 12.60
CA GLN A 415 -5.82 2.75 12.04
C GLN A 415 -6.77 2.22 10.96
N ASP A 416 -6.29 1.33 10.09
CA ASP A 416 -7.10 0.72 9.03
C ASP A 416 -8.22 -0.18 9.62
N LEU A 417 -7.99 -0.77 10.79
CA LEU A 417 -8.99 -1.50 11.58
C LEU A 417 -9.96 -0.58 12.36
N GLY A 418 -9.85 0.74 12.22
CA GLY A 418 -10.74 1.73 12.84
C GLY A 418 -10.35 2.17 14.25
N ALA A 419 -9.11 1.92 14.70
CA ALA A 419 -8.63 2.38 16.00
C ALA A 419 -8.56 3.92 16.07
N ASP A 420 -9.13 4.53 17.12
CA ASP A 420 -8.88 5.93 17.43
C ASP A 420 -7.51 6.10 18.10
N MET A 421 -6.54 6.62 17.35
CA MET A 421 -5.18 6.88 17.86
C MET A 421 -5.16 7.86 19.04
N ASN A 422 -6.19 8.69 19.23
CA ASN A 422 -6.29 9.63 20.35
C ASN A 422 -6.53 8.93 21.69
N GLU A 423 -7.18 7.77 21.65
CA GLU A 423 -7.45 6.97 22.84
C GLU A 423 -6.16 6.28 23.33
N PHE A 424 -5.33 5.80 22.41
CA PHE A 424 -4.23 4.90 22.74
C PHE A 424 -2.84 5.56 22.76
N LEU A 425 -2.63 6.65 22.02
CA LEU A 425 -1.32 7.31 21.89
C LEU A 425 -1.31 8.71 22.50
N THR A 426 -0.23 9.04 23.21
CA THR A 426 0.00 10.41 23.69
C THR A 426 0.27 11.38 22.53
N PRO A 427 0.00 12.70 22.68
CA PRO A 427 0.27 13.69 21.62
C PRO A 427 1.71 13.66 21.10
N LYS A 428 2.68 13.40 21.98
CA LYS A 428 4.10 13.24 21.61
C LYS A 428 4.31 12.02 20.71
N GLN A 429 3.75 10.87 21.07
CA GLN A 429 3.85 9.64 20.27
C GLN A 429 3.19 9.80 18.90
N GLN A 430 2.06 10.52 18.83
CA GLN A 430 1.40 10.82 17.55
C GLN A 430 2.28 11.71 16.64
N ALA A 431 2.87 12.77 17.18
CA ALA A 431 3.75 13.65 16.41
C ALA A 431 5.01 12.91 15.90
N GLU A 432 5.51 11.96 16.68
CA GLU A 432 6.61 11.09 16.27
C GLU A 432 6.20 10.08 15.19
N TRP A 433 5.01 9.48 15.29
CA TRP A 433 4.47 8.58 14.26
C TRP A 433 4.21 9.32 12.94
N ARG A 434 3.60 10.52 12.97
CA ARG A 434 3.36 11.34 11.76
C ARG A 434 4.65 11.67 11.03
N ARG A 435 5.72 12.03 11.76
CA ARG A 435 7.05 12.26 11.18
C ARG A 435 7.65 10.98 10.58
N GLY A 436 7.51 9.85 11.27
CA GLY A 436 7.94 8.54 10.76
C GLY A 436 7.24 8.18 9.45
N LYS A 437 5.92 8.35 9.38
CA LYS A 437 5.11 8.13 8.17
C LYS A 437 5.58 8.99 7.00
N GLN A 438 5.80 10.29 7.21
CA GLN A 438 6.32 11.18 6.17
C GLN A 438 7.71 10.75 5.65
N MET A 439 8.59 10.26 6.54
CA MET A 439 9.90 9.75 6.14
C MET A 439 9.80 8.44 5.35
N ASP A 440 8.96 7.50 5.80
CA ASP A 440 8.74 6.22 5.10
C ASP A 440 8.11 6.47 3.71
N GLU A 441 7.14 7.39 3.60
CA GLU A 441 6.55 7.81 2.32
C GLU A 441 7.61 8.46 1.41
N ALA A 442 8.39 9.41 1.91
CA ALA A 442 9.45 10.07 1.14
C ALA A 442 10.51 9.08 0.65
N GLN A 443 10.90 8.10 1.48
CA GLN A 443 11.82 7.04 1.08
C GLN A 443 11.23 6.13 0.02
N SER A 444 9.94 5.77 0.12
CA SER A 444 9.28 4.93 -0.87
C SER A 444 9.17 5.63 -2.24
N VAL A 445 8.82 6.93 -2.26
CA VAL A 445 8.78 7.75 -3.47
C VAL A 445 10.18 7.88 -4.06
N ALA A 446 11.19 8.17 -3.23
CA ALA A 446 12.58 8.24 -3.71
C ALA A 446 13.03 6.91 -4.33
N LEU A 447 12.72 5.77 -3.70
CA LEU A 447 13.05 4.45 -4.23
C LEU A 447 12.32 4.17 -5.53
N GLN A 448 11.04 4.54 -5.65
CA GLN A 448 10.29 4.40 -6.91
C GLN A 448 10.89 5.26 -8.02
N VAL A 449 11.22 6.52 -7.73
CA VAL A 449 11.87 7.43 -8.70
C VAL A 449 13.21 6.86 -9.16
N VAL A 450 14.05 6.39 -8.23
CA VAL A 450 15.34 5.76 -8.55
C VAL A 450 15.15 4.49 -9.37
N THR A 451 14.14 3.68 -9.03
CA THR A 451 13.84 2.43 -9.75
C THR A 451 13.35 2.71 -11.17
N ILE A 452 12.41 3.64 -11.35
CA ILE A 452 11.89 4.06 -12.66
C ILE A 452 13.01 4.67 -13.50
N ALA A 453 13.83 5.55 -12.91
CA ALA A 453 14.98 6.13 -13.59
C ALA A 453 16.02 5.06 -13.98
N GLY A 454 16.29 4.09 -13.11
CA GLY A 454 17.20 2.98 -13.36
C GLY A 454 16.71 2.04 -14.46
N VAL A 455 15.44 1.63 -14.43
CA VAL A 455 14.82 0.81 -15.47
C VAL A 455 14.75 1.56 -16.79
N GLY A 456 14.35 2.83 -16.76
CA GLY A 456 14.34 3.70 -17.95
C GLY A 456 15.73 3.83 -18.57
N PHE A 457 16.76 4.00 -17.75
CA PHE A 457 18.14 4.02 -18.22
C PHE A 457 18.57 2.69 -18.86
N LEU A 458 18.26 1.55 -18.24
CA LEU A 458 18.62 0.23 -18.81
C LEU A 458 17.91 -0.06 -20.14
N ILE A 459 16.62 0.23 -20.24
CA ILE A 459 15.85 0.10 -21.49
C ILE A 459 16.48 0.99 -22.58
N TRP A 460 16.85 2.21 -22.21
CA TRP A 460 17.44 3.15 -23.14
C TRP A 460 18.84 2.71 -23.62
N VAL A 461 19.70 2.19 -22.73
CA VAL A 461 20.99 1.59 -23.11
C VAL A 461 20.78 0.40 -24.07
N ALA A 462 19.78 -0.45 -23.80
CA ALA A 462 19.46 -1.58 -24.66
C ALA A 462 18.97 -1.14 -26.05
N LEU A 463 18.10 -0.12 -26.13
CA LEU A 463 17.62 0.46 -27.39
C LEU A 463 18.77 1.08 -28.20
N MET A 464 19.67 1.81 -27.55
CA MET A 464 20.87 2.34 -28.20
C MET A 464 21.73 1.23 -28.79
N PHE A 465 21.93 0.14 -28.05
CA PHE A 465 22.75 -0.98 -28.50
C PHE A 465 22.11 -1.73 -29.65
N LEU A 466 20.80 -2.00 -29.59
CA LEU A 466 20.03 -2.62 -30.67
C LEU A 466 20.06 -1.77 -31.94
N MET A 467 19.95 -0.44 -31.81
CA MET A 467 20.01 0.47 -32.94
C MET A 467 21.43 0.53 -33.55
N GLY A 468 22.46 0.68 -32.71
CA GLY A 468 23.87 0.67 -33.15
C GLY A 468 24.27 -0.66 -33.81
N PHE A 469 23.83 -1.79 -33.24
CA PHE A 469 24.08 -3.12 -33.79
C PHE A 469 23.31 -3.34 -35.10
N GLY A 470 22.02 -3.01 -35.16
CA GLY A 470 21.22 -3.16 -36.38
C GLY A 470 21.80 -2.38 -37.56
N LEU A 471 22.39 -1.22 -37.31
CA LEU A 471 23.00 -0.38 -38.34
C LEU A 471 24.41 -0.84 -38.72
N ALA A 472 25.22 -1.30 -37.76
CA ALA A 472 26.54 -1.86 -38.04
C ALA A 472 26.49 -3.05 -39.01
N PHE A 473 25.42 -3.83 -38.99
CA PHE A 473 25.22 -4.99 -39.87
C PHE A 473 24.41 -4.70 -41.13
N GLY A 474 23.52 -3.70 -41.11
CA GLY A 474 22.68 -3.34 -42.26
C GLY A 474 23.38 -2.53 -43.36
N ILE A 475 24.67 -2.22 -43.17
CA ILE A 475 25.39 -1.22 -43.95
C ILE A 475 26.52 -1.87 -44.78
N PRO A 476 26.57 -1.66 -46.11
CA PRO A 476 27.68 -2.10 -46.95
C PRO A 476 29.01 -1.43 -46.54
N ARG A 477 30.09 -2.21 -46.47
CA ARG A 477 31.41 -1.74 -46.01
C ARG A 477 32.15 -0.90 -47.05
N THR A 478 31.92 -1.20 -48.32
CA THR A 478 32.39 -0.45 -49.48
C THR A 478 31.21 0.32 -50.08
N PRO A 479 31.38 1.60 -50.47
CA PRO A 479 30.40 2.26 -51.30
C PRO A 479 30.21 1.45 -52.58
N ASP A 480 28.98 1.48 -53.11
CA ASP A 480 28.75 1.12 -54.50
C ASP A 480 29.74 1.91 -55.38
N PRO A 481 30.46 1.33 -56.34
CA PRO A 481 31.39 2.07 -57.20
C PRO A 481 30.68 3.08 -58.12
N GLN A 482 29.39 2.90 -58.40
CA GLN A 482 28.62 3.78 -59.30
C GLN A 482 28.60 5.28 -58.95
N PRO A 483 28.36 5.73 -57.69
CA PRO A 483 28.40 7.13 -57.30
C PRO A 483 29.82 7.70 -57.22
N PHE A 484 30.88 6.88 -57.13
CA PHE A 484 32.27 7.38 -57.18
C PHE A 484 32.57 7.99 -58.56
N PHE A 485 32.06 7.39 -59.64
CA PHE A 485 32.28 7.86 -61.01
C PHE A 485 31.23 8.86 -61.53
N GLN A 486 30.12 9.08 -60.84
CA GLN A 486 29.05 10.03 -61.25
C GLN A 486 29.06 11.30 -60.39
N GLU A 487 28.93 12.48 -61.01
CA GLU A 487 28.80 13.76 -60.28
C GLU A 487 27.50 13.83 -59.47
N THR A 488 26.40 13.27 -59.99
CA THR A 488 25.11 13.15 -59.30
C THR A 488 24.92 11.72 -58.81
N GLY A 489 25.03 11.50 -57.50
CA GLY A 489 24.82 10.17 -56.91
C GLY A 489 23.42 9.61 -57.19
N THR A 490 23.30 8.28 -57.21
CA THR A 490 22.02 7.59 -57.40
C THR A 490 21.01 7.92 -56.28
N GLN A 491 19.71 7.85 -56.56
CA GLN A 491 18.65 8.09 -55.55
C GLN A 491 18.83 7.23 -54.29
N SER A 492 19.28 5.98 -54.45
CA SER A 492 19.56 5.06 -53.34
C SER A 492 20.76 5.51 -52.50
N PHE A 493 21.77 6.16 -53.09
CA PHE A 493 22.88 6.78 -52.38
C PHE A 493 22.40 7.97 -51.53
N VAL A 494 21.62 8.87 -52.11
CA VAL A 494 21.08 10.05 -51.39
C VAL A 494 20.21 9.65 -50.20
N TRP A 495 19.30 8.69 -50.38
CA TRP A 495 18.47 8.19 -49.28
C TRP A 495 19.28 7.53 -48.16
N ARG A 496 20.29 6.71 -48.51
CA ARG A 496 21.21 6.12 -47.54
C ARG A 496 21.95 7.20 -46.77
N THR A 497 22.56 8.17 -47.44
CA THR A 497 23.27 9.30 -46.80
C THR A 497 22.35 10.08 -45.86
N ARG A 498 21.12 10.42 -46.26
CA ARG A 498 20.15 11.11 -45.39
C ARG A 498 19.79 10.28 -44.16
N PHE A 499 19.61 8.97 -44.34
CA PHE A 499 19.36 8.06 -43.24
C PHE A 499 20.55 7.98 -42.26
N TYR A 500 21.79 7.93 -42.77
CA TYR A 500 23.00 8.04 -41.94
C TYR A 500 23.02 9.32 -41.11
N LEU A 501 22.78 10.46 -41.77
CA LEU A 501 22.78 11.76 -41.12
C LEU A 501 21.68 11.86 -40.06
N LEU A 502 20.49 11.31 -40.32
CA LEU A 502 19.40 11.25 -39.35
C LEU A 502 19.81 10.47 -38.10
N ILE A 503 20.41 9.29 -38.29
CA ILE A 503 20.83 8.45 -37.16
C ILE A 503 22.00 9.07 -36.41
N LEU A 504 23.02 9.58 -37.11
CA LEU A 504 24.13 10.30 -36.48
C LEU A 504 23.62 11.50 -35.67
N SER A 505 22.62 12.23 -36.18
CA SER A 505 21.96 13.33 -35.47
C SER A 505 21.21 12.82 -34.24
N LEU A 506 20.47 11.72 -34.34
CA LEU A 506 19.76 11.12 -33.21
C LEU A 506 20.74 10.67 -32.12
N CYS A 507 21.82 9.97 -32.50
CA CYS A 507 22.90 9.61 -31.59
C CYS A 507 23.50 10.86 -30.94
N LEU A 508 23.79 11.92 -31.69
CA LEU A 508 24.30 13.18 -31.15
C LEU A 508 23.38 13.77 -30.07
N VAL A 509 22.07 13.85 -30.33
CA VAL A 509 21.08 14.33 -29.36
C VAL A 509 21.10 13.46 -28.10
N VAL A 510 21.09 12.14 -28.29
CA VAL A 510 21.11 11.14 -27.23
C VAL A 510 22.38 11.22 -26.38
N PHE A 511 23.54 11.47 -26.99
CA PHE A 511 24.79 11.74 -26.28
C PHE A 511 24.66 12.95 -25.36
N TYR A 512 24.21 14.10 -25.87
CA TYR A 512 24.10 15.31 -25.04
C TYR A 512 23.04 15.20 -23.94
N LEU A 513 21.94 14.46 -24.18
CA LEU A 513 20.96 14.15 -23.14
C LEU A 513 21.53 13.24 -22.04
N SER A 514 22.51 12.39 -22.38
CA SER A 514 23.17 11.49 -21.42
C SER A 514 24.17 12.19 -20.49
N VAL A 515 24.75 13.31 -20.91
CA VAL A 515 25.77 14.06 -20.15
C VAL A 515 25.29 14.48 -18.76
N PRO A 516 24.12 15.15 -18.57
CA PRO A 516 23.64 15.49 -17.24
C PRO A 516 23.34 14.24 -16.40
N PHE A 517 22.84 13.17 -17.01
CA PHE A 517 22.57 11.91 -16.32
C PHE A 517 23.85 11.26 -15.79
N VAL A 518 24.91 11.19 -16.61
CA VAL A 518 26.23 10.69 -16.20
C VAL A 518 26.85 11.59 -15.14
N ALA A 519 26.77 12.90 -15.28
CA ALA A 519 27.31 13.83 -14.29
C ALA A 519 26.63 13.69 -12.93
N LEU A 520 25.28 13.68 -12.89
CA LEU A 520 24.53 13.47 -11.65
C LEU A 520 24.76 12.08 -11.06
N GLY A 521 24.88 11.06 -11.92
CA GLY A 521 25.19 9.70 -11.53
C GLY A 521 26.55 9.55 -10.86
N LEU A 522 27.60 10.15 -11.42
CA LEU A 522 28.94 10.16 -10.81
C LEU A 522 28.94 10.89 -9.46
N LEU A 523 28.23 12.01 -9.34
CA LEU A 523 28.06 12.72 -8.07
C LEU A 523 27.31 11.86 -7.05
N ALA A 524 26.25 11.16 -7.45
CA ALA A 524 25.50 10.26 -6.58
C ALA A 524 26.36 9.10 -6.07
N ILE A 525 27.14 8.45 -6.94
CA ILE A 525 28.12 7.41 -6.54
C ILE A 525 29.14 8.00 -5.56
N THR A 526 29.64 9.20 -5.83
CA THR A 526 30.62 9.89 -4.97
C THR A 526 30.04 10.12 -3.57
N LEU A 527 28.80 10.61 -3.47
CA LEU A 527 28.10 10.82 -2.20
C LEU A 527 27.79 9.50 -1.49
N ALA A 528 27.40 8.45 -2.22
CA ALA A 528 27.14 7.13 -1.65
C ALA A 528 28.41 6.50 -1.07
N LEU A 529 29.54 6.57 -1.79
CA LEU A 529 30.84 6.10 -1.30
C LEU A 529 31.30 6.90 -0.08
N PHE A 530 31.13 8.22 -0.09
CA PHE A 530 31.43 9.06 1.06
C PHE A 530 30.55 8.70 2.28
N GLY A 531 29.25 8.49 2.08
CA GLY A 531 28.31 8.04 3.10
C GLY A 531 28.67 6.67 3.67
N LEU A 532 29.13 5.74 2.82
CA LEU A 532 29.62 4.43 3.24
C LEU A 532 30.87 4.56 4.12
N CYS A 533 31.84 5.39 3.75
CA CYS A 533 33.01 5.67 4.60
C CYS A 533 32.58 6.25 5.95
N LEU A 534 31.61 7.17 5.97
CA LEU A 534 31.08 7.75 7.20
C LEU A 534 30.39 6.70 8.09
N ALA A 535 29.67 5.74 7.50
CA ALA A 535 29.07 4.62 8.22
C ALA A 535 30.12 3.75 8.93
N PHE A 536 31.30 3.59 8.31
CA PHE A 536 32.48 2.96 8.93
C PHE A 536 33.34 3.91 9.78
N ARG A 537 32.84 5.13 10.06
CA ARG A 537 33.52 6.19 10.84
C ARG A 537 34.85 6.66 10.26
N VAL A 538 35.00 6.61 8.95
CA VAL A 538 36.18 7.12 8.25
C VAL A 538 35.84 8.36 7.45
N LEU A 539 36.54 9.48 7.72
CA LEU A 539 36.36 10.73 6.99
C LEU A 539 37.32 10.78 5.79
N HIS A 540 36.80 10.60 4.58
CA HIS A 540 37.58 10.59 3.34
C HIS A 540 37.18 11.69 2.36
N ILE A 541 37.66 12.92 2.60
CA ILE A 541 37.41 14.09 1.74
C ILE A 541 37.95 13.90 0.32
N GLY A 542 39.01 13.09 0.16
CA GLY A 542 39.59 12.78 -1.15
C GLY A 542 38.60 12.14 -2.13
N ILE A 543 37.58 11.42 -1.65
CA ILE A 543 36.52 10.85 -2.50
C ILE A 543 35.69 11.97 -3.12
N LEU A 544 35.28 12.95 -2.33
CA LEU A 544 34.51 14.11 -2.80
C LEU A 544 35.31 14.90 -3.83
N TYR A 545 36.60 15.16 -3.56
CA TYR A 545 37.48 15.89 -4.47
C TYR A 545 37.66 15.16 -5.81
N ARG A 546 37.97 13.86 -5.79
CA ARG A 546 38.16 13.05 -7.01
C ARG A 546 36.86 12.90 -7.80
N GLY A 547 35.74 12.67 -7.13
CA GLY A 547 34.43 12.55 -7.77
C GLY A 547 33.96 13.85 -8.41
N TRP A 548 34.17 14.99 -7.73
CA TRP A 548 33.93 16.32 -8.29
C TRP A 548 34.82 16.60 -9.49
N LEU A 549 36.13 16.33 -9.38
CA LEU A 549 37.06 16.48 -10.50
C LEU A 549 36.65 15.63 -11.70
N ALA A 550 36.34 14.35 -11.50
CA ALA A 550 35.90 13.45 -12.56
C ALA A 550 34.68 14.02 -13.29
N THR A 551 33.68 14.48 -12.53
CA THR A 551 32.46 15.08 -13.07
C THR A 551 32.76 16.36 -13.85
N TRP A 552 33.59 17.24 -13.29
CA TRP A 552 34.02 18.48 -13.93
C TRP A 552 34.75 18.23 -15.25
N TRP A 553 35.69 17.28 -15.28
CA TRP A 553 36.46 16.94 -16.48
C TRP A 553 35.60 16.29 -17.57
N VAL A 554 34.58 15.51 -17.21
CA VAL A 554 33.57 14.99 -18.15
C VAL A 554 32.78 16.14 -18.77
N ILE A 555 32.21 17.03 -17.95
CA ILE A 555 31.44 18.18 -18.46
C ILE A 555 32.31 19.06 -19.35
N ARG A 556 33.52 19.40 -18.89
CA ARG A 556 34.47 20.21 -19.66
C ARG A 556 34.84 19.53 -20.98
N GLY A 557 35.13 18.23 -20.95
CA GLY A 557 35.50 17.46 -22.14
C GLY A 557 34.43 17.48 -23.22
N VAL A 558 33.15 17.36 -22.81
CA VAL A 558 31.99 17.41 -23.72
C VAL A 558 31.86 18.76 -24.43
N PHE A 559 31.97 19.87 -23.70
CA PHE A 559 31.63 21.20 -24.24
C PHE A 559 32.82 21.96 -24.84
N VAL A 560 34.02 21.77 -24.29
CA VAL A 560 35.22 22.54 -24.66
C VAL A 560 36.16 21.71 -25.52
N GLY A 561 36.10 20.38 -25.44
CA GLY A 561 37.08 19.49 -26.07
C GLY A 561 38.45 19.57 -25.39
N ALA A 562 39.39 18.74 -25.84
CA ALA A 562 40.78 18.82 -25.39
C ALA A 562 41.46 20.06 -26.02
N PRO A 563 42.19 20.88 -25.25
CA PRO A 563 43.07 21.89 -25.84
C PRO A 563 44.10 21.17 -26.72
N ARG A 564 44.16 21.54 -28.00
CA ARG A 564 45.20 21.07 -28.93
C ARG A 564 46.08 22.25 -29.27
N ASP A 565 47.23 22.30 -28.61
CA ASP A 565 48.33 23.15 -29.04
C ASP A 565 48.99 22.47 -30.25
N VAL A 566 49.11 23.19 -31.36
CA VAL A 566 49.85 22.69 -32.52
C VAL A 566 51.33 22.81 -32.18
N VAL A 567 52.04 21.69 -32.16
CA VAL A 567 53.50 21.67 -32.06
C VAL A 567 54.04 21.95 -33.45
N GLY A 568 54.29 23.22 -33.76
CA GLY A 568 54.72 23.59 -35.10
C GLY A 568 55.05 25.07 -35.26
N LEU A 569 55.66 25.39 -36.39
CA LEU A 569 56.06 26.73 -36.78
C LEU A 569 54.99 27.35 -37.68
N ALA A 570 54.44 28.50 -37.28
CA ALA A 570 53.51 29.23 -38.14
C ALA A 570 54.29 29.92 -39.27
N ILE A 571 53.86 29.70 -40.51
CA ILE A 571 54.43 30.34 -41.69
C ILE A 571 53.43 31.31 -42.31
N SER A 572 53.95 32.23 -43.13
CA SER A 572 53.18 33.36 -43.68
C SER A 572 53.40 33.52 -45.18
N ALA A 573 52.41 34.09 -45.87
CA ALA A 573 52.41 34.26 -47.32
C ALA A 573 53.49 35.23 -47.81
N ASP A 574 53.88 36.22 -46.98
CA ASP A 574 54.97 37.14 -47.27
C ASP A 574 56.35 36.45 -47.26
N GLN A 575 56.52 35.40 -46.45
CA GLN A 575 57.76 34.65 -46.36
C GLN A 575 57.87 33.51 -47.37
N HIS A 576 56.75 32.86 -47.72
CA HIS A 576 56.72 31.68 -48.60
C HIS A 576 55.64 31.79 -49.69
N PRO A 577 55.72 32.76 -50.63
CA PRO A 577 54.64 33.04 -51.58
C PRO A 577 54.29 31.84 -52.47
N GLN A 578 55.29 31.11 -52.99
CA GLN A 578 55.07 29.95 -53.87
C GLN A 578 54.25 28.84 -53.20
N PHE A 579 54.46 28.62 -51.89
CA PHE A 579 53.69 27.65 -51.11
C PHE A 579 52.22 28.09 -50.99
N PHE A 580 51.98 29.36 -50.65
CA PHE A 580 50.62 29.87 -50.49
C PHE A 580 49.87 29.97 -51.83
N ASP A 581 50.55 30.35 -52.91
CA ASP A 581 49.99 30.35 -54.26
C ASP A 581 49.47 28.96 -54.65
N LEU A 582 50.25 27.90 -54.38
CA LEU A 582 49.83 26.52 -54.63
C LEU A 582 48.60 26.13 -53.78
N VAL A 583 48.62 26.50 -52.50
CA VAL A 583 47.54 26.18 -51.54
C VAL A 583 46.23 26.88 -51.92
N GLU A 584 46.29 28.11 -52.44
CA GLU A 584 45.15 28.85 -52.98
C GLU A 584 44.68 28.29 -54.32
N GLU A 585 45.62 27.99 -55.23
CA GLU A 585 45.35 27.39 -56.55
C GLU A 585 44.57 26.06 -56.41
N VAL A 586 44.98 25.19 -55.49
CA VAL A 586 44.27 23.93 -55.24
C VAL A 586 42.91 24.18 -54.60
N ALA A 587 42.78 25.13 -53.67
CA ALA A 587 41.50 25.47 -53.05
C ALA A 587 40.47 25.95 -54.09
N ASP A 588 40.90 26.78 -55.03
CA ASP A 588 40.08 27.27 -56.13
C ASP A 588 39.61 26.14 -57.06
N GLN A 589 40.49 25.19 -57.40
CA GLN A 589 40.13 24.05 -58.23
C GLN A 589 39.14 23.10 -57.56
N VAL A 590 39.27 22.92 -56.24
CA VAL A 590 38.38 22.10 -55.43
C VAL A 590 37.05 22.82 -55.14
N GLY A 591 37.00 24.15 -55.31
CA GLY A 591 35.81 24.97 -55.07
C GLY A 591 35.55 25.21 -53.58
N THR A 592 36.60 25.40 -52.79
CA THR A 592 36.53 25.64 -51.34
C THR A 592 37.32 26.87 -50.93
N ALA A 593 36.98 27.49 -49.80
CA ALA A 593 37.75 28.62 -49.29
C ALA A 593 39.18 28.20 -48.89
N PRO A 594 40.22 29.02 -49.16
CA PRO A 594 41.59 28.73 -48.78
C PRO A 594 41.78 28.71 -47.26
N VAL A 595 42.91 28.18 -46.81
CA VAL A 595 43.30 28.18 -45.39
C VAL A 595 43.73 29.57 -44.90
N GLU A 596 43.41 29.91 -43.65
CA GLU A 596 43.77 31.21 -43.05
C GLU A 596 45.14 31.18 -42.35
N LYS A 597 45.58 30.00 -41.90
CA LYS A 597 46.86 29.80 -41.22
C LYS A 597 47.49 28.50 -41.66
N VAL A 598 48.81 28.49 -41.77
CA VAL A 598 49.59 27.29 -42.05
C VAL A 598 50.60 27.09 -40.93
N TYR A 599 50.68 25.87 -40.42
CA TYR A 599 51.71 25.43 -39.48
C TYR A 599 52.53 24.33 -40.12
N LEU A 600 53.84 24.49 -40.10
CA LEU A 600 54.76 23.39 -40.37
C LEU A 600 54.93 22.57 -39.09
N THR A 601 54.72 21.27 -39.16
CA THR A 601 54.80 20.36 -38.02
C THR A 601 55.96 19.39 -38.17
N PRO A 602 56.55 18.90 -37.05
CA PRO A 602 57.64 17.95 -37.09
C PRO A 602 57.14 16.51 -37.31
N ASP A 603 56.32 16.30 -38.34
CA ASP A 603 55.72 15.01 -38.71
C ASP A 603 55.66 14.82 -40.24
N VAL A 604 54.96 13.79 -40.71
CA VAL A 604 54.74 13.46 -42.14
C VAL A 604 53.27 13.70 -42.54
N SER A 605 52.42 14.15 -41.62
CA SER A 605 51.00 14.31 -41.85
C SER A 605 50.69 15.63 -42.54
N VAL A 606 49.74 15.62 -43.47
CA VAL A 606 49.19 16.85 -44.06
C VAL A 606 47.71 16.83 -43.76
N GLY A 607 47.20 17.90 -43.16
CA GLY A 607 45.81 17.93 -42.71
C GLY A 607 45.25 19.34 -42.68
N VAL A 608 44.03 19.51 -43.19
CA VAL A 608 43.29 20.75 -43.03
C VAL A 608 42.27 20.59 -41.91
N ARG A 609 42.26 21.52 -40.95
CA ARG A 609 41.29 21.54 -39.85
C ARG A 609 40.55 22.86 -39.77
N GLU A 610 39.33 22.81 -39.25
CA GLU A 610 38.56 24.01 -38.93
C GLU A 610 38.59 24.28 -37.43
N GLN A 611 39.30 25.33 -37.03
CA GLN A 611 39.33 25.85 -35.68
C GLN A 611 38.09 26.73 -35.44
N GLY A 612 37.18 26.24 -34.60
CA GLY A 612 35.99 26.94 -34.16
C GLY A 612 36.21 27.71 -32.85
N VAL A 613 35.55 28.85 -32.65
CA VAL A 613 35.46 29.55 -31.36
C VAL A 613 34.07 29.36 -30.73
N GLY A 614 34.03 29.09 -29.41
CA GLY A 614 32.81 28.92 -28.59
C GLY A 614 32.21 27.50 -28.61
N PRO A 615 31.08 27.26 -27.90
CA PRO A 615 30.44 25.95 -27.85
C PRO A 615 30.09 25.46 -29.26
N PHE A 616 30.47 24.22 -29.57
CA PHE A 616 30.36 23.60 -30.90
C PHE A 616 31.16 24.29 -32.03
N GLY A 617 32.05 25.22 -31.71
CA GLY A 617 32.84 25.95 -32.71
C GLY A 617 32.01 26.84 -33.65
N LEU A 618 30.84 27.28 -33.20
CA LEU A 618 29.82 27.97 -34.02
C LEU A 618 30.16 29.44 -34.35
N PHE A 619 30.93 30.15 -33.53
CA PHE A 619 31.00 31.61 -33.60
C PHE A 619 32.05 32.18 -34.56
N ARG A 620 33.16 31.47 -34.79
CA ARG A 620 34.20 31.87 -35.75
C ARG A 620 34.91 30.64 -36.28
N ARG A 621 35.01 30.51 -37.60
CA ARG A 621 35.60 29.35 -38.28
C ARG A 621 36.90 29.81 -38.92
N LYS A 622 38.02 29.21 -38.54
CA LYS A 622 39.32 29.42 -39.19
C LYS A 622 39.85 28.11 -39.72
N ARG A 623 40.21 28.06 -41.00
CA ARG A 623 40.89 26.89 -41.56
C ARG A 623 42.37 26.97 -41.29
N VAL A 624 42.91 25.92 -40.71
CA VAL A 624 44.33 25.80 -40.38
C VAL A 624 44.85 24.57 -41.09
N LEU A 625 45.87 24.77 -41.94
CA LEU A 625 46.60 23.70 -42.58
C LEU A 625 47.80 23.34 -41.71
N GLU A 626 47.92 22.07 -41.35
CA GLU A 626 49.12 21.49 -40.76
C GLU A 626 49.84 20.72 -41.84
N VAL A 627 51.12 21.01 -42.05
CA VAL A 627 51.95 20.32 -43.03
C VAL A 627 53.21 19.80 -42.36
N GLY A 628 53.33 18.48 -42.35
CA GLY A 628 54.49 17.78 -41.90
C GLY A 628 55.70 18.12 -42.76
N MET A 629 56.75 18.61 -42.14
CA MET A 629 57.98 19.00 -42.83
C MET A 629 58.61 17.83 -43.59
N SER A 630 58.54 16.63 -43.01
CA SER A 630 59.02 15.39 -43.65
C SER A 630 58.19 15.00 -44.88
N ALA A 631 56.92 15.38 -44.94
CA ALA A 631 56.07 15.12 -46.09
C ALA A 631 56.50 15.94 -47.31
N LEU A 632 56.76 17.24 -47.11
CA LEU A 632 57.22 18.14 -48.18
C LEU A 632 58.57 17.70 -48.78
N SER A 633 59.45 17.12 -47.97
CA SER A 633 60.71 16.55 -48.46
C SER A 633 60.56 15.26 -49.25
N ALA A 634 59.48 14.49 -49.02
CA ALA A 634 59.26 13.19 -49.68
C ALA A 634 58.41 13.30 -50.95
N LEU A 635 57.52 14.29 -50.99
CA LEU A 635 56.54 14.47 -52.05
C LEU A 635 57.06 15.39 -53.16
N THR A 636 56.64 15.15 -54.40
CA THR A 636 56.75 16.13 -55.49
C THR A 636 55.64 17.18 -55.40
N THR A 637 55.75 18.30 -56.13
CA THR A 637 54.70 19.31 -56.17
C THR A 637 53.35 18.73 -56.65
N SER A 638 53.35 17.85 -57.66
CA SER A 638 52.13 17.16 -58.11
C SER A 638 51.54 16.22 -57.05
N GLU A 639 52.39 15.48 -56.34
CA GLU A 639 51.96 14.62 -55.23
C GLU A 639 51.39 15.45 -54.08
N PHE A 640 52.02 16.58 -53.74
CA PHE A 640 51.53 17.49 -52.71
C PHE A 640 50.20 18.14 -53.12
N ARG A 641 50.01 18.51 -54.40
CA ARG A 641 48.70 18.93 -54.93
C ARG A 641 47.63 17.85 -54.73
N ALA A 642 47.95 16.58 -54.96
CA ALA A 642 47.01 15.48 -54.75
C ALA A 642 46.56 15.38 -53.29
N VAL A 643 47.50 15.50 -52.36
CA VAL A 643 47.25 15.47 -50.92
C VAL A 643 46.42 16.69 -50.49
N LEU A 644 46.78 17.90 -50.92
CA LEU A 644 46.00 19.10 -50.66
C LEU A 644 44.57 19.00 -51.22
N ALA A 645 44.42 18.47 -52.43
CA ALA A 645 43.11 18.28 -53.05
C ALA A 645 42.26 17.24 -52.30
N HIS A 646 42.87 16.19 -51.76
CA HIS A 646 42.21 15.24 -50.85
C HIS A 646 41.72 15.96 -49.58
N GLU A 647 42.62 16.66 -48.89
CA GLU A 647 42.30 17.38 -47.65
C GLU A 647 41.20 18.42 -47.86
N TYR A 648 41.29 19.20 -48.94
CA TYR A 648 40.25 20.16 -49.33
C TYR A 648 38.94 19.50 -49.77
N GLY A 649 39.00 18.29 -50.32
CA GLY A 649 37.84 17.49 -50.70
C GLY A 649 36.90 17.20 -49.51
N HIS A 650 37.43 17.16 -48.29
CA HIS A 650 36.60 17.07 -47.08
C HIS A 650 35.74 18.31 -46.82
N PHE A 651 36.05 19.46 -47.44
CA PHE A 651 35.42 20.77 -47.22
C PHE A 651 34.57 21.29 -48.39
N SER A 652 34.72 20.75 -49.61
CA SER A 652 33.99 21.23 -50.80
C SER A 652 32.52 20.81 -50.85
N HIS A 653 32.11 19.83 -50.04
CA HIS A 653 30.72 19.37 -49.92
C HIS A 653 30.08 19.91 -48.62
N GLN A 654 28.75 20.15 -48.62
CA GLN A 654 27.97 20.73 -47.50
C GLN A 654 27.97 19.91 -46.17
N ASP A 655 28.88 18.94 -46.04
CA ASP A 655 28.98 17.94 -44.96
C ASP A 655 30.03 18.27 -43.88
N THR A 656 30.65 19.46 -43.94
CA THR A 656 31.60 19.96 -42.93
C THR A 656 30.98 20.03 -41.53
N PHE A 657 29.66 20.27 -41.45
CA PHE A 657 28.94 20.31 -40.18
C PHE A 657 29.02 18.96 -39.45
N TYR A 658 28.61 17.86 -40.09
CA TYR A 658 28.49 16.54 -39.45
C TYR A 658 29.81 15.93 -39.02
N SER A 659 30.84 16.07 -39.85
CA SER A 659 32.18 15.52 -39.62
C SER A 659 32.83 16.09 -38.36
N ARG A 660 32.56 17.37 -38.06
CA ARG A 660 32.98 18.03 -36.83
C ARG A 660 32.28 17.47 -35.61
N PHE A 661 30.95 17.25 -35.65
CA PHE A 661 30.23 16.65 -34.52
C PHE A 661 30.69 15.23 -34.25
N ILE A 662 30.97 14.45 -35.30
CA ILE A 662 31.55 13.11 -35.17
C ILE A 662 32.88 13.15 -34.42
N SER A 663 33.81 13.99 -34.87
CA SER A 663 35.11 14.14 -34.20
C SER A 663 34.96 14.67 -32.77
N GLN A 664 34.10 15.66 -32.54
CA GLN A 664 33.83 16.22 -31.22
C GLN A 664 33.30 15.16 -30.24
N VAL A 665 32.31 14.36 -30.64
CA VAL A 665 31.73 13.31 -29.78
C VAL A 665 32.78 12.25 -29.46
N ASN A 666 33.52 11.76 -30.45
CA ASN A 666 34.59 10.78 -30.23
C ASN A 666 35.66 11.31 -29.27
N ASN A 667 36.14 12.53 -29.49
CA ASN A 667 37.13 13.17 -28.62
C ASN A 667 36.57 13.40 -27.21
N SER A 668 35.33 13.86 -27.10
CA SER A 668 34.66 14.10 -25.81
C SER A 668 34.49 12.83 -24.99
N LEU A 669 34.11 11.73 -25.64
CA LEU A 669 33.97 10.41 -25.03
C LEU A 669 35.32 9.83 -24.60
N ALA A 670 36.32 9.86 -25.50
CA ALA A 670 37.67 9.39 -25.21
C ALA A 670 38.27 10.17 -24.03
N TRP A 671 38.14 11.50 -24.04
CA TRP A 671 38.56 12.36 -22.93
C TRP A 671 37.82 12.02 -21.63
N SER A 672 36.48 11.89 -21.69
CA SER A 672 35.66 11.57 -20.52
C SER A 672 36.05 10.23 -19.90
N LEU A 673 36.29 9.21 -20.72
CA LEU A 673 36.76 7.90 -20.27
C LEU A 673 38.16 7.99 -19.66
N GLY A 674 39.07 8.76 -20.26
CA GLY A 674 40.39 9.04 -19.69
C GLY A 674 40.30 9.72 -18.32
N ALA A 675 39.45 10.73 -18.17
CA ALA A 675 39.21 11.44 -16.92
C ALA A 675 38.61 10.52 -15.84
N MET A 676 37.64 9.68 -16.20
CA MET A 676 37.10 8.66 -15.29
C MET A 676 38.17 7.65 -14.88
N ASN A 677 39.03 7.23 -15.82
CA ASN A 677 40.13 6.31 -15.54
C ASN A 677 41.17 6.92 -14.59
N ALA A 678 41.55 8.18 -14.82
CA ALA A 678 42.47 8.90 -13.94
C ALA A 678 41.92 9.10 -12.52
N ALA A 679 40.60 9.32 -12.38
CA ALA A 679 39.99 9.57 -11.07
C ALA A 679 39.73 8.30 -10.24
N ALA A 680 39.30 7.22 -10.89
CA ALA A 680 38.76 6.03 -10.24
C ALA A 680 39.57 4.74 -10.48
N GLY A 681 40.44 4.70 -11.51
CA GLY A 681 41.25 3.54 -11.84
C GLY A 681 40.42 2.24 -11.92
N GLY A 682 40.84 1.21 -11.18
CA GLY A 682 40.16 -0.10 -11.13
C GLY A 682 38.72 -0.07 -10.62
N ILE A 683 38.28 0.98 -9.91
CA ILE A 683 36.87 1.12 -9.48
C ILE A 683 35.95 1.26 -10.69
N ASN A 684 36.46 1.68 -11.86
CA ASN A 684 35.66 1.80 -13.07
C ASN A 684 35.08 0.47 -13.55
N HIS A 685 35.65 -0.68 -13.18
CA HIS A 685 35.10 -2.00 -13.55
C HIS A 685 33.68 -2.22 -13.03
N VAL A 686 33.31 -1.58 -11.92
CA VAL A 686 31.94 -1.63 -11.35
C VAL A 686 31.14 -0.35 -11.62
N ASN A 687 31.71 0.63 -12.33
CA ASN A 687 31.05 1.90 -12.62
C ASN A 687 30.15 1.77 -13.87
N PRO A 688 28.81 1.78 -13.73
CA PRO A 688 27.91 1.63 -14.87
C PRO A 688 28.02 2.79 -15.88
N PHE A 689 28.39 3.99 -15.43
CA PHE A 689 28.54 5.15 -16.30
C PHE A 689 29.80 5.08 -17.17
N PHE A 690 30.86 4.46 -16.64
CA PHE A 690 32.07 4.18 -17.41
C PHE A 690 31.76 3.20 -18.55
N TRP A 691 31.10 2.09 -18.23
CA TRP A 691 30.68 1.09 -19.23
C TRP A 691 29.71 1.69 -20.25
N PHE A 692 28.82 2.57 -19.82
CA PHE A 692 27.93 3.30 -20.72
C PHE A 692 28.71 4.13 -21.74
N TYR A 693 29.61 5.03 -21.32
CA TYR A 693 30.42 5.82 -22.25
C TYR A 693 31.36 4.97 -23.12
N TRP A 694 31.92 3.89 -22.57
CA TRP A 694 32.76 2.98 -23.32
C TRP A 694 31.98 2.28 -24.44
N LEU A 695 30.80 1.76 -24.11
CA LEU A 695 29.92 1.10 -25.07
C LEU A 695 29.41 2.09 -26.12
N TYR A 696 29.03 3.28 -25.68
CA TYR A 696 28.61 4.37 -26.54
C TYR A 696 29.72 4.72 -27.55
N LEU A 697 30.96 4.91 -27.08
CA LEU A 697 32.11 5.20 -27.94
C LEU A 697 32.32 4.10 -28.99
N ARG A 698 32.16 2.82 -28.63
CA ARG A 698 32.26 1.71 -29.58
C ARG A 698 31.15 1.72 -30.62
N ALA A 699 29.89 1.85 -30.19
CA ALA A 699 28.74 1.83 -31.09
C ALA A 699 28.74 3.06 -32.03
N TYR A 700 28.96 4.24 -31.46
CA TYR A 700 29.08 5.48 -32.23
C TYR A 700 30.28 5.46 -33.17
N GLY A 701 31.42 4.91 -32.72
CA GLY A 701 32.61 4.72 -33.55
C GLY A 701 32.33 3.88 -34.78
N ILE A 702 31.65 2.73 -34.65
CA ILE A 702 31.29 1.89 -35.81
C ILE A 702 30.42 2.65 -36.82
N LEU A 703 29.40 3.37 -36.33
CA LEU A 703 28.50 4.17 -37.15
C LEU A 703 29.26 5.31 -37.86
N ALA A 704 30.07 6.05 -37.11
CA ALA A 704 30.88 7.16 -37.59
C ALA A 704 31.91 6.72 -38.62
N SER A 705 32.60 5.60 -38.38
CA SER A 705 33.61 5.03 -39.28
C SER A 705 33.01 4.65 -40.63
N GLY A 706 31.78 4.11 -40.67
CA GLY A 706 31.07 3.85 -41.93
C GLY A 706 30.84 5.10 -42.76
N PHE A 707 30.38 6.18 -42.13
CA PHE A 707 30.21 7.47 -42.79
C PHE A 707 31.57 8.08 -43.20
N SER A 708 32.59 7.98 -42.35
CA SER A 708 33.94 8.46 -42.61
C SER A 708 34.53 7.82 -43.88
N ARG A 709 34.48 6.49 -43.99
CA ARG A 709 34.99 5.77 -45.18
C ARG A 709 34.36 6.24 -46.47
N SER A 710 33.05 6.51 -46.49
CA SER A 710 32.39 7.04 -47.69
C SER A 710 32.91 8.42 -48.11
N ARG A 711 33.31 9.25 -47.14
CA ARG A 711 33.87 10.58 -47.38
C ARG A 711 35.32 10.53 -47.84
N GLU A 712 36.09 9.55 -47.40
CA GLU A 712 37.45 9.31 -47.89
C GLU A 712 37.44 9.04 -49.40
N PHE A 713 36.52 8.21 -49.89
CA PHE A 713 36.40 7.99 -51.33
C PHE A 713 36.00 9.25 -52.11
N LEU A 714 35.17 10.13 -51.53
CA LEU A 714 34.85 11.42 -52.17
C LEU A 714 36.06 12.37 -52.19
N ALA A 715 36.89 12.35 -51.14
CA ALA A 715 38.14 13.10 -51.09
C ALA A 715 39.18 12.54 -52.07
N ASP A 716 39.29 11.21 -52.19
CA ASP A 716 40.13 10.52 -53.19
C ASP A 716 39.73 10.90 -54.61
N ARG A 717 38.42 10.91 -54.89
CA ARG A 717 37.91 11.38 -56.18
C ARG A 717 38.34 12.82 -56.47
N CYS A 718 38.27 13.70 -55.48
CA CYS A 718 38.69 15.10 -55.61
C CYS A 718 40.19 15.20 -55.93
N ALA A 719 41.02 14.43 -55.23
CA ALA A 719 42.45 14.34 -55.49
C ALA A 719 42.77 13.82 -56.90
N LEU A 720 42.07 12.76 -57.32
CA LEU A 720 42.19 12.18 -58.66
C LEU A 720 41.81 13.17 -59.76
N GLN A 721 40.72 13.92 -59.59
CA GLN A 721 40.27 14.93 -60.57
C GLN A 721 41.24 16.11 -60.70
N VAL A 722 41.91 16.49 -59.60
CA VAL A 722 42.79 17.65 -59.55
C VAL A 722 44.21 17.29 -60.02
N ALA A 723 44.83 16.30 -59.39
CA ALA A 723 46.24 15.97 -59.58
C ALA A 723 46.50 14.75 -60.48
N GLY A 724 45.47 13.97 -60.81
CA GLY A 724 45.59 12.76 -61.62
C GLY A 724 45.93 11.50 -60.82
N ARG A 725 45.81 10.37 -61.51
CA ARG A 725 45.96 9.02 -60.92
C ARG A 725 47.34 8.76 -60.34
N ASP A 726 48.40 9.01 -61.10
CA ASP A 726 49.76 8.63 -60.70
C ASP A 726 50.24 9.43 -59.49
N ALA A 727 49.95 10.75 -59.47
CA ALA A 727 50.25 11.61 -58.33
C ALA A 727 49.48 11.20 -57.07
N PHE A 728 48.19 10.81 -57.20
CA PHE A 728 47.40 10.31 -56.07
C PHE A 728 47.94 8.99 -55.53
N ILE A 729 48.18 8.00 -56.40
CA ILE A 729 48.71 6.69 -55.99
C ILE A 729 50.08 6.86 -55.31
N SER A 730 51.00 7.57 -55.96
CA SER A 730 52.35 7.77 -55.43
C SER A 730 52.35 8.53 -54.10
N SER A 731 51.58 9.61 -53.99
CA SER A 731 51.47 10.38 -52.74
C SER A 731 50.84 9.56 -51.60
N LEU A 732 49.79 8.79 -51.87
CA LEU A 732 49.15 7.91 -50.89
C LEU A 732 50.12 6.85 -50.38
N THR A 733 50.89 6.22 -51.27
CA THR A 733 51.92 5.24 -50.89
C THR A 733 53.01 5.89 -50.04
N LYS A 734 53.55 7.04 -50.48
CA LYS A 734 54.63 7.75 -49.78
C LYS A 734 54.21 8.19 -48.40
N ILE A 735 53.05 8.82 -48.24
CA ILE A 735 52.55 9.25 -46.91
C ILE A 735 52.35 8.05 -45.99
N ALA A 736 51.71 6.98 -46.47
CA ALA A 736 51.41 5.82 -45.64
C ALA A 736 52.69 5.10 -45.14
N VAL A 737 53.69 4.96 -46.01
CA VAL A 737 54.96 4.29 -45.66
C VAL A 737 55.88 5.22 -44.87
N HIS A 738 56.11 6.44 -45.36
CA HIS A 738 57.05 7.37 -44.75
C HIS A 738 56.56 7.88 -43.39
N GLY A 739 55.25 8.03 -43.20
CA GLY A 739 54.66 8.34 -41.88
C GLY A 739 55.02 7.28 -40.85
N THR A 740 54.77 6.01 -41.18
CA THR A 740 55.10 4.88 -40.29
C THR A 740 56.61 4.81 -39.99
N LEU A 741 57.44 5.04 -41.00
CA LEU A 741 58.90 4.99 -40.87
C LEU A 741 59.45 6.15 -40.02
N PHE A 742 58.93 7.37 -40.23
CA PHE A 742 59.30 8.53 -39.44
C PHE A 742 58.89 8.36 -37.98
N ASP A 743 57.66 7.94 -37.70
CA ASP A 743 57.19 7.75 -36.33
C ASP A 743 57.99 6.67 -35.59
N ALA A 744 58.34 5.57 -36.27
CA ALA A 744 59.14 4.49 -35.69
C ALA A 744 60.57 4.92 -35.33
N THR A 745 61.13 5.89 -36.06
CA THR A 745 62.55 6.26 -35.98
C THR A 745 62.78 7.61 -35.28
N ALA A 746 62.04 8.67 -35.63
CA ALA A 746 62.29 10.04 -35.21
C ALA A 746 62.27 10.22 -33.69
N SER A 747 61.17 9.86 -33.02
CA SER A 747 61.02 10.06 -31.57
C SER A 747 62.04 9.24 -30.77
N ASN A 748 62.25 7.98 -31.15
CA ASN A 748 63.21 7.08 -30.50
C ASN A 748 64.65 7.57 -30.67
N ASN A 749 64.99 8.05 -31.87
CA ASN A 749 66.31 8.58 -32.16
C ASN A 749 66.56 9.89 -31.42
N VAL A 750 65.60 10.80 -31.36
CA VAL A 750 65.70 12.04 -30.57
C VAL A 750 65.89 11.71 -29.08
N LEU A 751 65.11 10.79 -28.52
CA LEU A 751 65.28 10.32 -27.13
C LEU A 751 66.64 9.69 -26.89
N ALA A 752 67.15 8.88 -27.83
CA ALA A 752 68.45 8.25 -27.72
C ALA A 752 69.58 9.29 -27.73
N GLN A 753 69.50 10.30 -28.60
CA GLN A 753 70.47 11.40 -28.64
C GLN A 753 70.44 12.22 -27.34
N LEU A 754 69.24 12.57 -26.86
CA LEU A 754 69.07 13.30 -25.60
C LEU A 754 69.68 12.54 -24.40
N ARG A 755 69.52 11.21 -24.34
CA ARG A 755 70.14 10.36 -23.30
C ARG A 755 71.67 10.36 -23.37
N SER A 756 72.22 10.51 -24.57
CA SER A 756 73.66 10.64 -24.83
C SER A 756 74.17 12.08 -24.73
N ASN A 757 73.35 13.03 -24.25
CA ASN A 757 73.66 14.45 -24.16
C ASN A 757 74.03 15.10 -25.51
N GLN A 758 73.43 14.58 -26.58
CA GLN A 758 73.54 15.04 -27.96
C GLN A 758 72.15 15.46 -28.47
N GLN A 759 72.11 16.24 -29.54
CA GLN A 759 70.86 16.61 -30.21
C GLN A 759 71.09 16.73 -31.72
N TYR A 760 70.04 16.51 -32.49
CA TYR A 760 70.06 16.78 -33.93
C TYR A 760 70.13 18.29 -34.18
N ILE A 761 70.97 18.70 -35.13
CA ILE A 761 70.92 20.06 -35.68
C ILE A 761 69.74 20.15 -36.64
N ASN A 762 69.65 19.20 -37.57
CA ASN A 762 68.56 19.05 -38.52
C ASN A 762 68.13 17.58 -38.60
N LEU A 763 67.04 17.25 -37.92
CA LEU A 763 66.47 15.89 -37.89
C LEU A 763 65.97 15.46 -39.27
N PHE A 764 65.38 16.38 -40.03
CA PHE A 764 64.78 16.11 -41.34
C PHE A 764 65.83 15.77 -42.39
N ALA A 765 66.97 16.48 -42.36
CA ALA A 765 68.13 16.12 -43.18
C ALA A 765 68.66 14.73 -42.84
N SER A 766 68.82 14.41 -41.55
CA SER A 766 69.26 13.07 -41.13
C SER A 766 68.26 11.99 -41.53
N PHE A 767 66.95 12.28 -41.49
CA PHE A 767 65.92 11.36 -41.94
C PHE A 767 65.97 11.15 -43.47
N ARG A 768 66.20 12.20 -44.26
CA ARG A 768 66.43 12.06 -45.72
C ARG A 768 67.65 11.19 -46.02
N ASP A 769 68.76 11.41 -45.32
CA ASP A 769 69.96 10.59 -45.49
C ASP A 769 69.69 9.12 -45.16
N TYR A 770 68.88 8.86 -44.13
CA TYR A 770 68.43 7.53 -43.77
C TYR A 770 67.57 6.88 -44.87
N LEU A 771 66.64 7.63 -45.48
CA LEU A 771 65.83 7.12 -46.61
C LEU A 771 66.68 6.70 -47.82
N CYS A 772 67.88 7.27 -47.99
CA CYS A 772 68.82 6.89 -49.05
C CYS A 772 69.64 5.62 -48.73
N GLN A 773 69.56 5.08 -47.51
CA GLN A 773 70.29 3.88 -47.11
C GLN A 773 69.57 2.60 -47.57
N PRO A 774 70.31 1.54 -47.94
CA PRO A 774 69.71 0.29 -48.41
C PRO A 774 68.83 -0.40 -47.35
N GLU A 775 69.16 -0.27 -46.05
CA GLU A 775 68.35 -0.81 -44.95
C GLU A 775 66.96 -0.16 -44.90
N SER A 776 66.84 1.13 -45.22
CA SER A 776 65.55 1.82 -45.28
C SER A 776 64.68 1.27 -46.42
N ALA A 777 65.26 0.81 -47.53
CA ALA A 777 64.49 0.24 -48.63
C ALA A 777 63.86 -1.11 -48.26
N GLU A 778 64.56 -1.92 -47.45
CA GLU A 778 63.99 -3.16 -46.92
C GLU A 778 62.82 -2.88 -45.98
N GLN A 779 62.99 -1.95 -45.03
CA GLN A 779 61.93 -1.54 -44.12
C GLN A 779 60.73 -0.92 -44.85
N HIS A 780 60.98 -0.11 -45.87
CA HIS A 780 59.94 0.44 -46.74
C HIS A 780 59.06 -0.66 -47.33
N ASN A 781 59.67 -1.69 -47.92
CA ASN A 781 58.92 -2.81 -48.53
C ASN A 781 58.15 -3.62 -47.49
N GLN A 782 58.74 -3.86 -46.31
CA GLN A 782 58.05 -4.55 -45.21
C GLN A 782 56.80 -3.78 -44.76
N ILE A 783 56.91 -2.46 -44.58
CA ILE A 783 55.77 -1.60 -44.21
C ILE A 783 54.72 -1.62 -45.32
N LEU A 784 55.14 -1.53 -46.59
CA LEU A 784 54.23 -1.57 -47.73
C LEU A 784 53.47 -2.90 -47.84
N ASP A 785 54.12 -4.03 -47.58
CA ASP A 785 53.47 -5.34 -47.56
C ASP A 785 52.44 -5.48 -46.43
N VAL A 786 52.74 -4.90 -45.25
CA VAL A 786 51.78 -4.80 -44.14
C VAL A 786 50.56 -3.95 -44.54
N ILE A 787 50.79 -2.78 -45.14
CA ILE A 787 49.71 -1.89 -45.60
C ILE A 787 48.85 -2.56 -46.69
N ARG A 788 49.48 -3.29 -47.61
CA ARG A 788 48.79 -4.03 -48.69
C ARG A 788 47.98 -5.22 -48.19
N SER A 789 48.43 -5.88 -47.13
CA SER A 789 47.77 -7.06 -46.54
C SER A 789 46.75 -6.72 -45.45
N ALA A 790 46.59 -5.43 -45.12
CA ALA A 790 45.63 -4.94 -44.15
C ALA A 790 44.19 -5.34 -44.53
N LYS A 791 43.48 -5.97 -43.59
CA LYS A 791 42.08 -6.38 -43.75
C LYS A 791 41.15 -5.28 -43.26
N PRO A 792 40.02 -5.03 -43.94
CA PRO A 792 39.07 -4.02 -43.50
C PRO A 792 38.45 -4.37 -42.14
N SER A 793 38.49 -3.44 -41.19
CA SER A 793 37.80 -3.53 -39.90
C SER A 793 36.56 -2.63 -39.86
N LEU A 794 35.61 -2.97 -39.00
CA LEU A 794 34.39 -2.16 -38.80
C LEU A 794 34.71 -0.79 -38.19
N LEU A 795 35.76 -0.73 -37.37
CA LEU A 795 36.16 0.46 -36.63
C LEU A 795 37.06 1.41 -37.44
N ASP A 796 37.61 0.97 -38.57
CA ASP A 796 38.54 1.79 -39.36
C ASP A 796 37.81 2.99 -39.97
N SER A 797 38.28 4.20 -39.65
CA SER A 797 37.74 5.45 -40.20
C SER A 797 38.09 5.65 -41.68
N HIS A 798 39.11 4.94 -42.16
CA HIS A 798 39.59 4.98 -43.54
C HIS A 798 39.40 3.62 -44.22
N PRO A 799 39.13 3.60 -45.54
CA PRO A 799 39.22 2.39 -46.33
C PRO A 799 40.65 1.85 -46.36
N THR A 800 40.79 0.57 -46.65
CA THR A 800 42.12 -0.03 -46.80
C THR A 800 42.86 0.57 -47.99
N TYR A 801 44.19 0.53 -47.94
CA TYR A 801 45.04 0.98 -49.04
C TYR A 801 44.65 0.31 -50.37
N GLN A 802 44.39 -1.01 -50.35
CA GLN A 802 43.99 -1.75 -51.56
C GLN A 802 42.65 -1.30 -52.14
N GLU A 803 41.66 -1.00 -51.30
CA GLU A 803 40.35 -0.51 -51.76
C GLU A 803 40.48 0.85 -52.46
N ARG A 804 41.32 1.75 -51.94
CA ARG A 804 41.56 3.08 -52.53
C ARG A 804 42.32 3.00 -53.85
N ILE A 805 43.36 2.18 -53.90
CA ILE A 805 44.18 1.98 -55.11
C ILE A 805 43.39 1.29 -56.22
N ALA A 806 42.58 0.28 -55.91
CA ALA A 806 41.74 -0.40 -56.89
C ALA A 806 40.78 0.58 -57.58
N LEU A 807 40.11 1.44 -56.81
CA LEU A 807 39.22 2.47 -57.38
C LEU A 807 39.97 3.57 -58.14
N ALA A 808 41.16 3.96 -57.67
CA ALA A 808 42.00 4.92 -58.38
C ALA A 808 42.44 4.41 -59.76
N HIS A 809 42.70 3.11 -59.91
CA HIS A 809 43.04 2.51 -61.20
C HIS A 809 41.89 2.50 -62.21
N GLU A 810 40.65 2.38 -61.74
CA GLU A 810 39.43 2.43 -62.56
C GLU A 810 39.03 3.87 -62.94
N PHE A 811 39.61 4.89 -62.31
CA PHE A 811 39.29 6.29 -62.57
C PHE A 811 39.87 6.77 -63.92
N PRO A 812 39.08 7.51 -64.75
CA PRO A 812 39.58 8.05 -66.01
C PRO A 812 40.78 8.97 -65.79
N GLU A 813 41.83 8.82 -66.60
CA GLU A 813 42.97 9.76 -66.58
C GLU A 813 42.50 11.17 -66.96
N THR A 814 42.31 11.99 -65.94
CA THR A 814 41.92 13.39 -66.04
C THR A 814 42.79 14.15 -65.05
N THR A 815 43.66 15.03 -65.55
CA THR A 815 44.48 15.91 -64.71
C THR A 815 44.12 17.35 -65.06
N ARG A 816 43.95 18.20 -64.05
CA ARG A 816 43.76 19.65 -64.27
C ARG A 816 45.07 20.42 -64.26
N PHE A 817 46.12 19.82 -63.71
CA PHE A 817 47.46 20.38 -63.66
C PHE A 817 48.47 19.55 -64.46
N PRO A 818 49.48 20.20 -65.08
CA PRO A 818 50.63 19.50 -65.63
C PRO A 818 51.43 18.80 -64.52
N ALA A 819 52.12 17.72 -64.88
CA ALA A 819 53.02 17.03 -63.96
C ALA A 819 54.20 17.93 -63.58
N ASP A 820 54.43 18.07 -62.28
CA ASP A 820 55.53 18.80 -61.67
C ASP A 820 56.22 17.88 -60.66
N GLU A 821 57.35 17.32 -61.11
CA GLU A 821 58.16 16.37 -60.33
C GLU A 821 59.20 17.06 -59.44
N GLN A 822 59.19 18.40 -59.36
CA GLN A 822 60.06 19.08 -58.41
C GLN A 822 59.69 18.69 -56.97
N PRO A 823 60.67 18.56 -56.05
CA PRO A 823 60.39 18.33 -54.64
C PRO A 823 59.51 19.43 -54.04
N ALA A 824 58.44 19.07 -53.33
CA ALA A 824 57.50 20.03 -52.73
C ALA A 824 58.17 20.94 -51.69
N GLN A 825 59.26 20.50 -51.07
CA GLN A 825 60.09 21.34 -50.19
C GLN A 825 60.61 22.62 -50.89
N ASN A 826 60.76 22.62 -52.22
CA ASN A 826 61.22 23.80 -52.97
C ASN A 826 60.21 24.95 -52.96
N LEU A 827 58.96 24.68 -52.58
CA LEU A 827 57.92 25.71 -52.38
C LEU A 827 58.23 26.61 -51.18
N LEU A 828 59.07 26.14 -50.25
CA LEU A 828 59.46 26.87 -49.05
C LEU A 828 60.79 27.60 -49.26
N THR A 829 60.76 28.93 -49.10
CA THR A 829 61.96 29.74 -48.95
C THR A 829 62.73 29.38 -47.68
N GLU A 830 64.07 29.27 -47.76
CA GLU A 830 64.94 28.96 -46.60
C GLU A 830 64.59 27.68 -45.82
N CYS A 831 64.12 26.65 -46.54
CA CYS A 831 63.71 25.33 -46.01
C CYS A 831 64.65 24.75 -44.92
N GLY A 832 65.97 24.83 -45.11
CA GLY A 832 66.94 24.30 -44.13
C GLY A 832 66.86 24.97 -42.75
N GLN A 833 66.60 26.29 -42.70
CA GLN A 833 66.45 26.98 -41.41
C GLN A 833 65.14 26.59 -40.72
N LEU A 834 64.06 26.40 -41.48
CA LEU A 834 62.77 25.94 -40.94
C LEU A 834 62.91 24.53 -40.33
N GLU A 835 63.64 23.64 -41.00
CA GLU A 835 63.93 22.29 -40.50
C GLU A 835 64.70 22.29 -39.19
N GLU A 836 65.72 23.15 -39.06
CA GLU A 836 66.50 23.30 -37.81
C GLU A 836 65.63 23.85 -36.67
N GLN A 837 64.79 24.86 -36.94
CA GLN A 837 63.86 25.40 -35.96
C GLN A 837 62.84 24.36 -35.50
N LEU A 838 62.26 23.60 -36.44
CA LEU A 838 61.34 22.51 -36.12
C LEU A 838 62.02 21.38 -35.36
N THR A 839 63.28 21.08 -35.67
CA THR A 839 64.09 20.11 -34.92
C THR A 839 64.23 20.53 -33.45
N GLN A 840 64.46 21.81 -33.19
CA GLN A 840 64.52 22.34 -31.81
C GLN A 840 63.16 22.24 -31.11
N ILE A 841 62.08 22.66 -31.78
CA ILE A 841 60.71 22.56 -31.24
C ILE A 841 60.36 21.12 -30.88
N PHE A 842 60.64 20.18 -31.79
CA PHE A 842 60.38 18.76 -31.58
C PHE A 842 61.22 18.18 -30.44
N THR A 843 62.51 18.51 -30.39
CA THR A 843 63.42 18.07 -29.32
C THR A 843 62.94 18.55 -27.94
N MET A 844 62.52 19.82 -27.83
CA MET A 844 61.95 20.37 -26.60
C MET A 844 60.64 19.67 -26.20
N HIS A 845 59.78 19.37 -27.18
CA HIS A 845 58.52 18.66 -26.94
C HIS A 845 58.78 17.24 -26.39
N ILE A 846 59.67 16.48 -27.02
CA ILE A 846 60.04 15.12 -26.59
C ILE A 846 60.70 15.14 -25.20
N ALA A 847 61.60 16.11 -24.94
CA ALA A 847 62.22 16.25 -23.62
C ALA A 847 61.19 16.52 -22.51
N ARG A 848 60.16 17.33 -22.81
CA ARG A 848 59.06 17.58 -21.87
C ARG A 848 58.24 16.33 -21.59
N LEU A 849 57.86 15.58 -22.63
CA LEU A 849 57.10 14.33 -22.47
C LEU A 849 57.86 13.30 -21.64
N ALA A 850 59.18 13.17 -21.88
CA ALA A 850 60.04 12.27 -21.10
C ALA A 850 60.13 12.67 -19.62
N ALA A 851 60.10 13.97 -19.30
CA ALA A 851 60.10 14.46 -17.92
C ALA A 851 58.75 14.24 -17.19
N GLU A 852 57.65 14.21 -17.93
CA GLU A 852 56.29 14.01 -17.41
C GLU A 852 55.96 12.50 -17.19
N GLY A 853 56.88 11.59 -17.54
CA GLY A 853 56.74 10.14 -17.31
C GLY A 853 55.82 9.42 -18.30
N ALA A 854 55.64 9.99 -19.49
CA ALA A 854 54.86 9.43 -20.60
C ALA A 854 55.64 8.37 -21.39
#